data_AF-A0A970X6Z3-F1
#
_entry.id   AF-A0A970X6Z3-F1
#
_cell.length_a   1.000
_cell.length_b   1.000
_cell.length_c   1.000
_cell.angle_alpha   90.00
_cell.angle_beta   90.00
_cell.angle_gamma   90.00
#
_symmetry.space_group_name_H-M   'P 1'
#
loop_
_entity.id
_entity.type
_entity.pdbx_description
1 polymer ?
#
loop_
_entity_poly.entity_id
_entity_poly.type
_entity_poly.pdbx_seq_one_letter_code
_entity_poly.pdbx_strand_id
1 'polypeptide(L)'
;MTGRTTDDSRLAILLLDYEACREDERTSVLVQATMFTAAIALLGLVAAAVTQTCAFDPDRDRCTPVNHYLLASAPLLPYAVIVFVYSIGLMGNIRTYYLRALEAELRTYLPTAFRAAGTTAIGPASLHELAQNVVSLRRGRKGYILMLCALVTGVFVVFLGLTVYIATHIDGGARKAMLVVYPPLLLLALYESYFGLVNGRGVFLVALRKFRARRHHSPLPQDLTPAIDERSLFSYLLLPRPEDTVKWVFIPGAYALAAWSLGSTGDLLRLAALWVIAELLLYEARYQWNDLRDYDKDLEHSWASARRRLPHGDGFLRTKRRNALASITAIGARILMAVGLALALDLVVETAVAAVLIFGIGLAYERLKSLNGTRLSLEQTRLDVAIWIVVGLGYGVRGAIGMYAAGIAVTSAAFALGAGALVAFGTVFVLLTWTLEATSFCVLDSKGRLAGRGLDSRPHLAALLPYAGLRPVIARAAPDEPIDQTEISFNKWTTLEPRGQTTAPWNVAMIAAGLLAGALGATLVDASRESLLYLAPAVGAASATSITFANSTNKRLAIAAWGAVSLTLLAIGAGADPLPLVAIPWTVFALTYASFRAQSYSKLKNPLDGLPQALDDLALWLMRPIVGKRTHDSLRGEPDGDLRNTRDVAN
;
A
#
# COMPACT_ATOMS: atom_id res chain seq x y z
N MET A 1 -17.43 -14.53 52.33
CA MET A 1 -17.61 -15.75 51.50
C MET A 1 -17.63 -15.47 49.99
N THR A 2 -17.49 -14.23 49.51
CA THR A 2 -17.59 -13.84 48.09
C THR A 2 -16.28 -13.82 47.29
N GLY A 3 -15.11 -13.94 47.94
CA GLY A 3 -13.80 -13.91 47.26
C GLY A 3 -13.31 -15.25 46.68
N ARG A 4 -13.82 -16.39 47.19
CA ARG A 4 -13.37 -17.73 46.75
C ARG A 4 -13.88 -18.07 45.34
N THR A 5 -15.12 -17.68 45.03
CA THR A 5 -15.78 -17.98 43.75
C THR A 5 -15.20 -17.23 42.56
N THR A 6 -14.66 -16.02 42.79
CA THR A 6 -14.02 -15.20 41.74
C THR A 6 -12.61 -15.71 41.40
N ASP A 7 -11.87 -16.17 42.40
CA ASP A 7 -10.54 -16.76 42.20
C ASP A 7 -10.62 -18.12 41.50
N ASP A 8 -11.62 -18.95 41.85
CA ASP A 8 -11.86 -20.24 41.18
C ASP A 8 -12.26 -20.04 39.71
N SER A 9 -13.10 -19.03 39.42
CA SER A 9 -13.49 -18.69 38.05
C SER A 9 -12.31 -18.17 37.23
N ARG A 10 -11.45 -17.35 37.83
CA ARG A 10 -10.23 -16.83 37.18
C ARG A 10 -9.22 -17.95 36.91
N LEU A 11 -9.03 -18.86 37.87
CA LEU A 11 -8.17 -20.03 37.70
C LEU A 11 -8.69 -20.95 36.57
N ALA A 12 -10.00 -21.19 36.50
CA ALA A 12 -10.60 -21.99 35.43
C ALA A 12 -10.34 -21.38 34.03
N ILE A 13 -10.47 -20.06 33.90
CA ILE A 13 -10.16 -19.35 32.64
C ILE A 13 -8.68 -19.49 32.28
N LEU A 14 -7.78 -19.31 33.24
CA LEU A 14 -6.34 -19.42 33.02
C LEU A 14 -5.91 -20.84 32.63
N LEU A 15 -6.52 -21.87 33.22
CA LEU A 15 -6.27 -23.26 32.89
C LEU A 15 -6.76 -23.61 31.48
N LEU A 16 -7.96 -23.15 31.10
CA LEU A 16 -8.51 -23.34 29.77
C LEU A 16 -7.63 -22.67 28.69
N ASP A 17 -7.21 -21.43 28.94
CA ASP A 17 -6.35 -20.69 28.02
C ASP A 17 -4.95 -21.32 27.90
N TYR A 18 -4.41 -21.83 29.02
CA TYR A 18 -3.14 -22.56 29.03
C TYR A 18 -3.23 -23.89 28.27
N GLU A 19 -4.31 -24.66 28.43
CA GLU A 19 -4.57 -25.90 27.68
C GLU A 19 -4.67 -25.62 26.17
N ALA A 20 -5.48 -24.64 25.77
CA ALA A 20 -5.64 -24.23 24.37
C ALA A 20 -4.30 -23.79 23.76
N CYS A 21 -3.53 -22.96 24.47
CA CYS A 21 -2.21 -22.53 24.00
C CYS A 21 -1.22 -23.68 23.82
N ARG A 22 -1.30 -24.73 24.66
CA ARG A 22 -0.43 -25.92 24.54
C ARG A 22 -0.85 -26.83 23.39
N GLU A 23 -2.14 -26.96 23.13
CA GLU A 23 -2.65 -27.69 21.97
C GLU A 23 -2.22 -27.02 20.65
N ASP A 24 -2.32 -25.69 20.60
CA ASP A 24 -1.83 -24.87 19.49
C ASP A 24 -0.32 -25.01 19.28
N GLU A 25 0.47 -25.08 20.36
CA GLU A 25 1.92 -25.27 20.29
C GLU A 25 2.26 -26.60 19.62
N ARG A 26 1.65 -27.71 20.04
CA ARG A 26 1.86 -29.05 19.46
C ARG A 26 1.54 -29.06 17.97
N THR A 27 0.40 -28.48 17.60
CA THR A 27 -0.04 -28.37 16.20
C THR A 27 0.95 -27.55 15.38
N SER A 28 1.42 -26.42 15.92
CA SER A 28 2.36 -25.54 15.21
C SER A 28 3.74 -26.17 14.96
N VAL A 29 4.26 -26.96 15.90
CA VAL A 29 5.54 -27.67 15.75
C VAL A 29 5.45 -28.73 14.65
N LEU A 30 4.35 -29.49 14.62
CA LEU A 30 4.13 -30.50 13.57
C LEU A 30 4.06 -29.84 12.18
N VAL A 31 3.29 -28.76 12.05
CA VAL A 31 3.16 -28.02 10.78
C VAL A 31 4.52 -27.45 10.34
N GLN A 32 5.31 -26.87 11.26
CA GLN A 32 6.65 -26.37 10.93
C GLN A 32 7.58 -27.48 10.41
N ALA A 33 7.61 -28.64 11.08
CA ALA A 33 8.44 -29.77 10.66
C ALA A 33 8.06 -30.25 9.25
N THR A 34 6.77 -30.45 8.98
CA THR A 34 6.28 -30.85 7.66
C THR A 34 6.63 -29.83 6.57
N MET A 35 6.49 -28.54 6.87
CA MET A 35 6.77 -27.47 5.90
C MET A 35 8.27 -27.30 5.63
N PHE A 36 9.14 -27.50 6.62
CA PHE A 36 10.59 -27.54 6.40
C PHE A 36 10.98 -28.70 5.48
N THR A 37 10.42 -29.90 5.69
CA THR A 37 10.64 -31.04 4.80
C THR A 37 10.14 -30.74 3.38
N ALA A 38 8.97 -30.12 3.24
CA ALA A 38 8.43 -29.70 1.95
C ALA A 38 9.33 -28.67 1.24
N ALA A 39 9.89 -27.70 1.98
CA ALA A 39 10.82 -26.71 1.43
C ALA A 39 12.09 -27.37 0.87
N ILE A 40 12.69 -28.30 1.61
CA ILE A 40 13.89 -29.05 1.18
C ILE A 40 13.57 -29.90 -0.05
N ALA A 41 12.43 -30.59 -0.05
CA ALA A 41 11.98 -31.40 -1.19
C ALA A 41 11.76 -30.53 -2.44
N LEU A 42 11.14 -29.36 -2.30
CA LEU A 42 10.95 -28.40 -3.39
C LEU A 42 12.27 -27.85 -3.92
N LEU A 43 13.22 -27.52 -3.05
CA LEU A 43 14.56 -27.10 -3.48
C LEU A 43 15.24 -28.19 -4.32
N GLY A 44 15.17 -29.46 -3.88
CA GLY A 44 15.68 -30.60 -4.63
C GLY A 44 14.95 -30.81 -5.96
N LEU A 45 13.63 -30.69 -5.98
CA LEU A 45 12.81 -30.83 -7.18
C LEU A 45 13.11 -29.72 -8.20
N VAL A 46 13.20 -28.46 -7.75
CA VAL A 46 13.56 -27.34 -8.64
C VAL A 46 14.97 -27.54 -9.18
N ALA A 47 15.94 -27.93 -8.36
CA ALA A 47 17.30 -28.23 -8.83
C ALA A 47 17.32 -29.36 -9.87
N ALA A 48 16.57 -30.44 -9.64
CA ALA A 48 16.45 -31.55 -10.58
C ALA A 48 15.72 -31.18 -11.88
N ALA A 49 14.70 -30.33 -11.80
CA ALA A 49 13.94 -29.87 -12.97
C ALA A 49 14.79 -28.92 -13.83
N VAL A 50 15.51 -27.99 -13.21
CA VAL A 50 16.35 -27.00 -13.89
C VAL A 50 17.47 -27.69 -14.69
N THR A 51 18.11 -28.72 -14.14
CA THR A 51 19.18 -29.49 -14.81
C THR A 51 18.71 -30.35 -15.99
N GLN A 52 17.40 -30.46 -16.24
CA GLN A 52 16.84 -31.13 -17.41
C GLN A 52 16.51 -30.17 -18.56
N THR A 53 16.72 -28.87 -18.36
CA THR A 53 16.35 -27.85 -19.35
C THR A 53 17.54 -27.44 -20.22
N CYS A 54 17.27 -27.13 -21.49
CA CYS A 54 18.31 -26.82 -22.48
C CYS A 54 19.19 -25.62 -22.12
N ALA A 55 18.72 -24.72 -21.24
CA ALA A 55 19.49 -23.57 -20.77
C ALA A 55 20.68 -23.95 -19.87
N PHE A 56 20.69 -25.16 -19.29
CA PHE A 56 21.69 -25.58 -18.29
C PHE A 56 22.56 -26.75 -18.75
N ASP A 57 22.16 -27.46 -19.80
CA ASP A 57 22.91 -28.57 -20.38
C ASP A 57 22.64 -28.62 -21.90
N PRO A 58 23.26 -27.71 -22.68
CA PRO A 58 22.99 -27.55 -24.11
C PRO A 58 23.48 -28.74 -24.94
N ASP A 59 24.44 -29.52 -24.43
CA ASP A 59 25.05 -30.66 -25.11
C ASP A 59 24.30 -31.98 -24.87
N ARG A 60 23.20 -31.94 -24.10
CA ARG A 60 22.39 -33.13 -23.78
C ARG A 60 21.44 -33.46 -24.93
N ASP A 61 21.56 -34.68 -25.47
CA ASP A 61 20.74 -35.20 -26.59
C ASP A 61 19.20 -35.10 -26.40
N ARG A 62 18.72 -34.98 -25.16
CA ARG A 62 17.30 -34.80 -24.81
C ARG A 62 17.12 -33.78 -23.69
N CYS A 63 17.18 -32.50 -24.02
CA CYS A 63 16.85 -31.40 -23.11
C CYS A 63 15.44 -30.86 -23.40
N THR A 64 14.77 -30.30 -22.38
CA THR A 64 13.46 -29.65 -22.57
C THR A 64 13.64 -28.14 -22.75
N PRO A 65 13.16 -27.52 -23.84
CA PRO A 65 13.17 -26.08 -23.98
C PRO A 65 12.12 -25.47 -23.04
N VAL A 66 12.55 -24.59 -22.13
CA VAL A 66 11.68 -23.93 -21.16
C VAL A 66 11.89 -22.43 -21.25
N ASN A 67 10.79 -21.66 -21.18
CA ASN A 67 10.85 -20.20 -21.19
C ASN A 67 11.68 -19.68 -20.00
N HIS A 68 12.62 -18.76 -20.26
CA HIS A 68 13.54 -18.22 -19.26
C HIS A 68 12.83 -17.52 -18.09
N TYR A 69 11.66 -16.91 -18.31
CA TYR A 69 10.87 -16.31 -17.21
C TYR A 69 10.28 -17.37 -16.28
N LEU A 70 9.94 -18.55 -16.81
CA LEU A 70 9.47 -19.68 -16.02
C LEU A 70 10.60 -20.22 -15.14
N LEU A 71 11.80 -20.37 -15.72
CA LEU A 71 13.02 -20.71 -14.98
C LEU A 71 13.36 -19.67 -13.91
N ALA A 72 13.28 -18.38 -14.25
CA ALA A 72 13.49 -17.27 -13.31
C ALA A 72 12.50 -17.26 -12.14
N SER A 73 11.27 -17.75 -12.34
CA SER A 73 10.24 -17.83 -11.31
C SER A 73 10.36 -19.06 -10.41
N ALA A 74 11.10 -20.10 -10.83
CA ALA A 74 11.14 -21.38 -10.13
C ALA A 74 11.60 -21.29 -8.65
N PRO A 75 12.58 -20.43 -8.28
CA PRO A 75 12.94 -20.22 -6.88
C PRO A 75 11.83 -19.58 -6.02
N LEU A 76 10.81 -18.94 -6.58
CA LEU A 76 9.70 -18.41 -5.78
C LEU A 76 8.91 -19.50 -5.04
N LEU A 77 8.87 -20.72 -5.57
CA LEU A 77 8.19 -21.87 -4.94
C LEU A 77 8.81 -22.22 -3.58
N PRO A 78 10.11 -22.57 -3.48
CA PRO A 78 10.73 -22.82 -2.18
C PRO A 78 10.76 -21.56 -1.31
N TYR A 79 10.91 -20.35 -1.89
CA TYR A 79 10.84 -19.10 -1.12
C TYR A 79 9.49 -18.93 -0.40
N ALA A 80 8.36 -19.20 -1.07
CA ALA A 80 7.03 -19.08 -0.47
C ALA A 80 6.86 -20.01 0.74
N VAL A 81 7.36 -21.25 0.66
CA VAL A 81 7.33 -22.19 1.78
C VAL A 81 8.22 -21.71 2.92
N ILE A 82 9.42 -21.20 2.62
CA ILE A 82 10.33 -20.62 3.62
C ILE A 82 9.65 -19.46 4.37
N VAL A 83 9.03 -18.52 3.65
CA VAL A 83 8.30 -17.39 4.27
C VAL A 83 7.12 -17.88 5.12
N PHE A 84 6.38 -18.88 4.64
CA PHE A 84 5.27 -19.46 5.40
C PHE A 84 5.74 -20.09 6.71
N VAL A 85 6.83 -20.87 6.68
CA VAL A 85 7.47 -21.43 7.88
C VAL A 85 7.86 -20.33 8.86
N TYR A 86 8.45 -19.23 8.38
CA TYR A 86 8.80 -18.08 9.22
C TYR A 86 7.59 -17.42 9.87
N SER A 87 6.47 -17.29 9.14
CA SER A 87 5.24 -16.70 9.68
C SER A 87 4.70 -17.50 10.89
N ILE A 88 4.77 -18.84 10.82
CA ILE A 88 4.40 -19.71 11.95
C ILE A 88 5.42 -19.57 13.09
N GLY A 89 6.70 -19.48 12.77
CA GLY A 89 7.77 -19.23 13.75
C GLY A 89 7.57 -17.93 14.54
N LEU A 90 7.17 -16.85 13.87
CA LEU A 90 6.89 -15.56 14.50
C LEU A 90 5.73 -15.65 15.50
N MET A 91 4.64 -16.33 15.14
CA MET A 91 3.53 -16.59 16.05
C MET A 91 3.93 -17.49 17.22
N GLY A 92 4.78 -18.49 16.96
CA GLY A 92 5.38 -19.34 18.00
C GLY A 92 6.14 -18.51 19.04
N ASN A 93 6.94 -17.53 18.61
CA ASN A 93 7.66 -16.63 19.51
C ASN A 93 6.73 -15.82 20.42
N ILE A 94 5.65 -15.24 19.87
CA ILE A 94 4.66 -14.50 20.67
C ILE A 94 4.02 -15.44 21.71
N ARG A 95 3.63 -16.65 21.28
CA ARG A 95 3.04 -17.66 22.14
C ARG A 95 3.99 -18.07 23.28
N THR A 96 5.29 -18.22 23.02
CA THR A 96 6.29 -18.53 24.05
C THR A 96 6.32 -17.49 25.18
N TYR A 97 6.35 -16.19 24.85
CA TYR A 97 6.33 -15.15 25.89
C TYR A 97 4.98 -15.08 26.62
N TYR A 98 3.88 -15.35 25.92
CA TYR A 98 2.54 -15.41 26.51
C TYR A 98 2.40 -16.59 27.50
N LEU A 99 2.80 -17.80 27.09
CA LEU A 99 2.80 -18.99 27.93
C LEU A 99 3.64 -18.80 29.20
N ARG A 100 4.80 -18.14 29.10
CA ARG A 100 5.61 -17.81 30.29
C ARG A 100 4.90 -16.87 31.26
N ALA A 101 4.14 -15.90 30.74
CA ALA A 101 3.33 -15.02 31.57
C ALA A 101 2.16 -15.77 32.22
N LEU A 102 1.51 -16.67 31.49
CA LEU A 102 0.46 -17.56 32.01
C LEU A 102 0.99 -18.51 33.09
N GLU A 103 2.12 -19.18 32.87
CA GLU A 103 2.76 -20.07 33.85
C GLU A 103 3.13 -19.31 35.13
N ALA A 104 3.65 -18.08 35.02
CA ALA A 104 3.96 -17.24 36.17
C ALA A 104 2.70 -16.89 36.98
N GLU A 105 1.59 -16.58 36.31
CA GLU A 105 0.31 -16.27 36.96
C GLU A 105 -0.31 -17.52 37.61
N LEU A 106 -0.32 -18.66 36.93
CA LEU A 106 -0.84 -19.93 37.45
C LEU A 106 -0.11 -20.37 38.74
N ARG A 107 1.19 -20.09 38.86
CA ARG A 107 1.97 -20.39 40.07
C ARG A 107 1.52 -19.61 41.31
N THR A 108 0.84 -18.47 41.13
CA THR A 108 0.29 -17.70 42.26
C THR A 108 -0.85 -18.45 42.96
N TYR A 109 -1.56 -19.32 42.25
CA TYR A 109 -2.69 -20.12 42.73
C TYR A 109 -2.26 -21.46 43.38
N LEU A 110 -0.98 -21.84 43.29
CA LEU A 110 -0.48 -23.10 43.84
C LEU A 110 -0.16 -22.99 45.35
N PRO A 111 -0.58 -23.97 46.18
CA PRO A 111 -0.30 -24.00 47.62
C PRO A 111 1.21 -23.94 47.94
N THR A 112 1.56 -23.27 49.04
CA THR A 112 2.93 -23.16 49.56
C THR A 112 3.59 -24.50 49.86
N ALA A 113 2.82 -25.56 50.12
CA ALA A 113 3.33 -26.93 50.32
C ALA A 113 4.11 -27.47 49.10
N PHE A 114 3.73 -27.08 47.87
CA PHE A 114 4.50 -27.39 46.66
C PHE A 114 5.78 -26.58 46.53
N ARG A 115 5.89 -25.43 47.21
CA ARG A 115 7.13 -24.62 47.29
C ARG A 115 8.09 -25.12 48.38
N ALA A 116 7.55 -25.82 49.39
CA ALA A 116 8.27 -26.28 50.58
C ALA A 116 8.76 -27.75 50.49
N ALA A 117 8.18 -28.57 49.61
CA ALA A 117 8.67 -29.91 49.33
C ALA A 117 9.97 -29.83 48.51
N GLY A 118 11.11 -29.84 49.20
CA GLY A 118 12.48 -29.70 48.69
C GLY A 118 12.98 -30.79 47.72
N THR A 119 12.09 -31.46 46.97
CA THR A 119 12.46 -32.27 45.80
C THR A 119 12.31 -31.43 44.53
N THR A 120 13.46 -30.88 44.11
CA THR A 120 13.85 -30.48 42.75
C THR A 120 13.02 -29.38 42.07
N ALA A 121 13.43 -28.11 42.22
CA ALA A 121 13.40 -26.93 41.30
C ALA A 121 12.31 -26.74 40.20
N ILE A 122 11.31 -27.60 40.05
CA ILE A 122 10.39 -27.73 38.91
C ILE A 122 8.98 -27.76 39.50
N GLY A 123 8.34 -26.59 39.61
CA GLY A 123 6.93 -26.49 40.02
C GLY A 123 5.95 -26.97 38.93
N PRO A 124 4.67 -27.21 39.23
CA PRO A 124 3.62 -27.38 38.22
C PRO A 124 3.61 -26.20 37.23
N ALA A 125 3.28 -26.45 35.96
CA ALA A 125 3.33 -25.44 34.88
C ALA A 125 4.74 -24.81 34.70
N SER A 126 5.75 -25.67 34.50
CA SER A 126 7.15 -25.26 34.26
C SER A 126 7.82 -25.97 33.09
N LEU A 127 7.13 -26.89 32.41
CA LEU A 127 7.69 -27.66 31.30
C LEU A 127 8.09 -26.75 30.13
N HIS A 128 7.28 -25.72 29.83
CA HIS A 128 7.59 -24.81 28.73
C HIS A 128 8.80 -23.94 29.10
N GLU A 129 8.82 -23.34 30.29
CA GLU A 129 9.99 -22.60 30.79
C GLU A 129 11.27 -23.45 30.83
N LEU A 130 11.17 -24.72 31.24
CA LEU A 130 12.31 -25.65 31.26
C LEU A 130 12.79 -26.00 29.85
N ALA A 131 11.88 -26.28 28.92
CA ALA A 131 12.22 -26.57 27.52
C ALA A 131 12.93 -25.37 26.86
N GLN A 132 12.51 -24.14 27.15
CA GLN A 132 13.13 -22.91 26.65
C GLN A 132 14.59 -22.75 27.09
N ASN A 133 14.99 -23.28 28.26
CA ASN A 133 16.40 -23.29 28.68
C ASN A 133 17.28 -24.20 27.80
N VAL A 134 16.68 -25.07 26.98
CA VAL A 134 17.38 -25.91 26.01
C VAL A 134 17.27 -25.31 24.61
N VAL A 135 16.06 -24.93 24.18
CA VAL A 135 15.78 -24.56 22.79
C VAL A 135 15.94 -23.06 22.47
N SER A 136 16.09 -22.21 23.48
CA SER A 136 16.23 -20.76 23.26
C SER A 136 17.50 -20.42 22.47
N LEU A 137 17.35 -19.60 21.44
CA LEU A 137 18.47 -19.14 20.62
C LEU A 137 19.45 -18.18 21.32
N ARG A 138 19.02 -17.56 22.42
CA ARG A 138 19.83 -16.58 23.16
C ARG A 138 20.50 -17.18 24.41
N ARG A 139 19.82 -18.10 25.09
CA ARG A 139 20.24 -18.66 26.39
C ARG A 139 20.23 -20.18 26.45
N GLY A 140 19.85 -20.84 25.36
CA GLY A 140 19.74 -22.29 25.29
C GLY A 140 21.09 -22.98 25.15
N ARG A 141 21.04 -24.29 24.95
CA ARG A 141 22.25 -25.12 24.81
C ARG A 141 22.97 -24.76 23.51
N LYS A 142 24.25 -24.37 23.60
CA LYS A 142 25.08 -23.98 22.44
C LYS A 142 25.04 -24.97 21.27
N GLY A 143 25.02 -26.28 21.56
CA GLY A 143 24.92 -27.31 20.51
C GLY A 143 23.59 -27.26 19.74
N TYR A 144 22.47 -27.00 20.43
CA TYR A 144 21.17 -26.82 19.79
C TYR A 144 21.15 -25.55 18.94
N ILE A 145 21.70 -24.45 19.47
CA ILE A 145 21.83 -23.16 18.75
C ILE A 145 22.64 -23.35 17.46
N LEU A 146 23.79 -24.01 17.56
CA LEU A 146 24.65 -24.27 16.39
C LEU A 146 23.93 -25.13 15.34
N MET A 147 23.24 -26.19 15.77
CA MET A 147 22.48 -27.06 14.88
C MET A 147 21.36 -26.31 14.16
N LEU A 148 20.60 -25.47 14.87
CA LEU A 148 19.51 -24.70 14.27
C LEU A 148 20.05 -23.61 13.33
N CYS A 149 21.12 -22.90 13.72
CA CYS A 149 21.77 -21.93 12.86
C CYS A 149 22.34 -22.59 11.60
N ALA A 150 22.95 -23.78 11.71
CA ALA A 150 23.46 -24.53 10.56
C ALA A 150 22.33 -24.97 9.62
N LEU A 151 21.20 -25.46 10.17
CA LEU A 151 20.03 -25.83 9.38
C LEU A 151 19.48 -24.64 8.58
N VAL A 152 19.23 -23.51 9.26
CA VAL A 152 18.69 -22.29 8.63
C VAL A 152 19.66 -21.74 7.60
N THR A 153 20.95 -21.65 7.93
CA THR A 153 21.99 -21.15 7.02
C THR A 153 22.11 -22.05 5.80
N GLY A 154 22.07 -23.38 5.97
CA GLY A 154 22.13 -24.35 4.87
C GLY A 154 20.98 -24.16 3.88
N VAL A 155 19.75 -24.00 4.37
CA VAL A 155 18.59 -23.73 3.51
C VAL A 155 18.76 -22.45 2.70
N PHE A 156 19.22 -21.35 3.33
CA PHE A 156 19.47 -20.10 2.62
C PHE A 156 20.61 -20.17 1.62
N VAL A 157 21.70 -20.87 1.95
CA VAL A 157 22.84 -21.05 1.04
C VAL A 157 22.41 -21.85 -0.19
N VAL A 158 21.66 -22.94 -0.02
CA VAL A 158 21.14 -23.73 -1.15
C VAL A 158 20.17 -22.91 -1.99
N PHE A 159 19.23 -22.20 -1.36
CA PHE A 159 18.29 -21.33 -2.06
C PHE A 159 19.00 -20.23 -2.86
N LEU A 160 19.96 -19.54 -2.25
CA LEU A 160 20.74 -18.47 -2.89
C LEU A 160 21.59 -19.04 -4.02
N GLY A 161 22.29 -20.15 -3.77
CA GLY A 161 23.10 -20.85 -4.77
C GLY A 161 22.27 -21.24 -5.99
N LEU A 162 21.09 -21.84 -5.79
CA LEU A 162 20.17 -22.21 -6.86
C LEU A 162 19.66 -20.98 -7.64
N THR A 163 19.31 -19.90 -6.93
CA THR A 163 18.83 -18.65 -7.55
C THR A 163 19.92 -18.00 -8.41
N VAL A 164 21.14 -17.92 -7.89
CA VAL A 164 22.31 -17.40 -8.62
C VAL A 164 22.64 -18.28 -9.80
N TYR A 165 22.65 -19.60 -9.61
CA TYR A 165 22.90 -20.58 -10.67
C TYR A 165 21.90 -20.43 -11.82
N ILE A 166 20.61 -20.25 -11.52
CA ILE A 166 19.60 -19.98 -12.56
C ILE A 166 19.88 -18.65 -13.26
N ALA A 167 20.15 -17.59 -12.51
CA ALA A 167 20.38 -16.26 -13.07
C ALA A 167 21.59 -16.21 -14.04
N THR A 168 22.63 -17.00 -13.80
CA THR A 168 23.82 -17.04 -14.67
C THR A 168 23.60 -17.81 -15.97
N HIS A 169 22.61 -18.70 -16.04
CA HIS A 169 22.35 -19.55 -17.21
C HIS A 169 21.14 -19.12 -18.06
N ILE A 170 20.36 -18.14 -17.60
CA ILE A 170 19.28 -17.54 -18.39
C ILE A 170 19.69 -16.16 -18.89
N ASP A 171 19.33 -15.79 -20.12
CA ASP A 171 19.65 -14.48 -20.71
C ASP A 171 18.45 -13.54 -20.78
N GLY A 172 18.72 -12.28 -21.11
CA GLY A 172 17.71 -11.27 -21.49
C GLY A 172 16.93 -10.68 -20.31
N GLY A 173 15.65 -10.42 -20.53
CA GLY A 173 14.76 -9.78 -19.56
C GLY A 173 14.53 -10.61 -18.29
N ALA A 174 14.57 -11.94 -18.39
CA ALA A 174 14.39 -12.83 -17.25
C ALA A 174 15.53 -12.70 -16.22
N ARG A 175 16.79 -12.62 -16.67
CA ARG A 175 17.95 -12.35 -15.80
C ARG A 175 17.81 -11.00 -15.08
N LYS A 176 17.41 -9.95 -15.81
CA LYS A 176 17.17 -8.61 -15.23
C LYS A 176 16.07 -8.65 -14.17
N ALA A 177 14.96 -9.35 -14.44
CA ALA A 177 13.87 -9.53 -13.49
C ALA A 177 14.36 -10.23 -12.20
N MET A 178 15.18 -11.28 -12.31
CA MET A 178 15.75 -11.94 -11.14
C MET A 178 16.61 -11.00 -10.28
N LEU A 179 17.47 -10.18 -10.92
CA LEU A 179 18.35 -9.23 -10.23
C LEU A 179 17.57 -8.12 -9.51
N VAL A 180 16.36 -7.80 -9.96
CA VAL A 180 15.50 -6.80 -9.30
C VAL A 180 14.64 -7.44 -8.19
N VAL A 181 14.12 -8.64 -8.40
CA VAL A 181 13.12 -9.27 -7.52
C VAL A 181 13.76 -10.01 -6.34
N TYR A 182 14.81 -10.80 -6.56
CA TYR A 182 15.34 -11.68 -5.52
C TYR A 182 16.14 -10.97 -4.41
N PRO A 183 16.92 -9.90 -4.66
CA PRO A 183 17.64 -9.23 -3.57
C PRO A 183 16.72 -8.62 -2.51
N PRO A 184 15.63 -7.87 -2.85
CA PRO A 184 14.67 -7.41 -1.85
C PRO A 184 14.00 -8.55 -1.08
N LEU A 185 13.63 -9.64 -1.76
CA LEU A 185 13.02 -10.82 -1.12
C LEU A 185 13.97 -11.50 -0.14
N LEU A 186 15.26 -11.62 -0.51
CA LEU A 186 16.30 -12.16 0.36
C LEU A 186 16.54 -11.25 1.57
N LEU A 187 16.65 -9.93 1.36
CA LEU A 187 16.81 -8.97 2.45
C LEU A 187 15.62 -9.00 3.41
N LEU A 188 14.40 -9.09 2.89
CA LEU A 188 13.19 -9.23 3.71
C LEU A 188 13.23 -10.54 4.52
N ALA A 189 13.56 -11.66 3.89
CA ALA A 189 13.64 -12.95 4.57
C ALA A 189 14.74 -12.95 5.66
N LEU A 190 15.90 -12.35 5.39
CA LEU A 190 16.99 -12.19 6.37
C LEU A 190 16.59 -11.26 7.51
N TYR A 191 15.90 -10.15 7.21
CA TYR A 191 15.37 -9.21 8.19
C TYR A 191 14.37 -9.90 9.14
N GLU A 192 13.36 -10.57 8.59
CA GLU A 192 12.37 -11.32 9.39
C GLU A 192 13.02 -12.46 10.18
N SER A 193 14.01 -13.14 9.61
CA SER A 193 14.80 -14.17 10.31
C SER A 193 15.56 -13.56 11.50
N TYR A 194 16.21 -12.41 11.32
CA TYR A 194 16.92 -11.73 12.40
C TYR A 194 15.97 -11.31 13.54
N PHE A 195 14.83 -10.70 13.21
CA PHE A 195 13.84 -10.28 14.20
C PHE A 195 13.19 -11.47 14.93
N GLY A 196 12.86 -12.53 14.21
CA GLY A 196 12.30 -13.76 14.77
C GLY A 196 13.29 -14.52 15.65
N LEU A 197 14.56 -14.64 15.25
CA LEU A 197 15.55 -15.47 15.94
C LEU A 197 16.25 -14.74 17.10
N VAL A 198 16.59 -13.46 16.93
CA VAL A 198 17.46 -12.71 17.87
C VAL A 198 16.66 -11.77 18.77
N ASN A 199 15.58 -11.15 18.25
CA ASN A 199 14.83 -10.10 18.95
C ASN A 199 13.38 -10.50 19.33
N GLY A 200 13.12 -11.77 19.64
CA GLY A 200 11.78 -12.25 19.99
C GLY A 200 11.10 -11.47 21.13
N ARG A 201 11.87 -10.97 22.11
CA ARG A 201 11.34 -10.10 23.18
C ARG A 201 10.82 -8.77 22.63
N GLY A 202 11.56 -8.17 21.69
CA GLY A 202 11.16 -6.93 21.03
C GLY A 202 9.87 -7.12 20.25
N VAL A 203 9.77 -8.22 19.49
CA VAL A 203 8.54 -8.60 18.77
C VAL A 203 7.35 -8.71 19.71
N PHE A 204 7.49 -9.44 20.83
CA PHE A 204 6.42 -9.58 21.82
C PHE A 204 6.01 -8.24 22.44
N LEU A 205 6.97 -7.38 22.79
CA LEU A 205 6.69 -6.05 23.35
C LEU A 205 6.00 -5.12 22.35
N VAL A 206 6.41 -5.15 21.07
CA VAL A 206 5.74 -4.39 20.01
C VAL A 206 4.32 -4.90 19.80
N ALA A 207 4.13 -6.22 19.73
CA ALA A 207 2.81 -6.84 19.64
C ALA A 207 1.92 -6.46 20.83
N LEU A 208 2.46 -6.49 22.06
CA LEU A 208 1.75 -6.10 23.27
C LEU A 208 1.41 -4.60 23.30
N ARG A 209 2.32 -3.72 22.86
CA ARG A 209 2.06 -2.28 22.72
C ARG A 209 0.94 -2.03 21.71
N LYS A 210 1.01 -2.66 20.53
CA LYS A 210 -0.04 -2.58 19.50
C LYS A 210 -1.36 -3.14 20.03
N PHE A 211 -1.35 -4.25 20.76
CA PHE A 211 -2.52 -4.83 21.40
C PHE A 211 -3.12 -3.89 22.44
N ARG A 212 -2.31 -3.30 23.33
CA ARG A 212 -2.78 -2.32 24.33
C ARG A 212 -3.33 -1.05 23.68
N ALA A 213 -2.61 -0.48 22.71
CA ALA A 213 -3.09 0.68 21.95
C ALA A 213 -4.45 0.37 21.28
N ARG A 214 -4.59 -0.82 20.69
CA ARG A 214 -5.84 -1.29 20.08
C ARG A 214 -6.91 -1.75 21.07
N ARG A 215 -6.59 -1.96 22.36
CA ARG A 215 -7.54 -2.38 23.41
C ARG A 215 -8.12 -1.17 24.15
N HIS A 216 -7.37 -0.07 24.24
CA HIS A 216 -7.88 1.23 24.67
C HIS A 216 -8.71 1.92 23.58
N HIS A 217 -8.52 1.53 22.33
CA HIS A 217 -9.51 1.75 21.29
C HIS A 217 -10.56 0.67 21.43
N SER A 218 -11.76 1.03 21.88
CA SER A 218 -12.91 0.14 21.73
C SER A 218 -12.96 -0.37 20.28
N PRO A 219 -13.45 -1.59 19.98
CA PRO A 219 -13.80 -1.96 18.60
C PRO A 219 -14.83 -0.98 17.99
N LEU A 220 -15.42 -0.11 18.82
CA LEU A 220 -16.18 1.06 18.42
C LEU A 220 -15.24 2.27 18.22
N PRO A 221 -15.40 3.04 17.12
CA PRO A 221 -14.54 4.18 16.83
C PRO A 221 -14.58 5.18 17.99
N GLN A 222 -13.43 5.46 18.61
CA GLN A 222 -13.27 6.62 19.46
C GLN A 222 -12.69 7.78 18.64
N ASP A 223 -13.42 8.89 18.70
CA ASP A 223 -13.07 10.19 18.15
C ASP A 223 -11.93 10.80 18.95
N LEU A 224 -10.73 10.61 18.44
CA LEU A 224 -9.63 11.53 18.65
C LEU A 224 -9.16 11.91 17.25
N THR A 225 -9.63 13.07 16.79
CA THR A 225 -8.96 13.84 15.74
C THR A 225 -7.62 14.28 16.33
N PRO A 226 -6.47 13.75 15.86
CA PRO A 226 -5.19 14.28 16.29
C PRO A 226 -5.12 15.76 15.91
N ALA A 227 -4.81 16.62 16.88
CA ALA A 227 -4.45 18.01 16.61
C ALA A 227 -3.13 17.97 15.83
N ILE A 228 -3.20 18.09 14.51
CA ILE A 228 -2.05 18.20 13.64
C ILE A 228 -1.72 19.69 13.51
N ASP A 229 -0.55 20.10 13.96
CA ASP A 229 -0.06 21.47 13.85
C ASP A 229 -0.01 21.97 12.40
N GLU A 230 -0.32 23.25 12.19
CA GLU A 230 -0.26 23.87 10.87
C GLU A 230 1.17 23.84 10.30
N ARG A 231 1.26 23.52 9.00
CA ARG A 231 2.53 23.44 8.27
C ARG A 231 3.16 24.83 8.07
N SER A 232 4.49 24.90 8.01
CA SER A 232 5.17 26.15 7.67
C SER A 232 4.96 26.56 6.21
N LEU A 233 4.85 27.87 5.95
CA LEU A 233 4.69 28.43 4.60
C LEU A 233 5.82 28.00 3.66
N PHE A 234 7.08 28.03 4.13
CA PHE A 234 8.22 27.61 3.32
C PHE A 234 8.09 26.16 2.85
N SER A 235 7.71 25.25 3.75
CA SER A 235 7.50 23.84 3.40
C SER A 235 6.37 23.69 2.38
N TYR A 236 5.25 24.39 2.57
CA TYR A 236 4.15 24.42 1.60
C TYR A 236 4.59 24.97 0.23
N LEU A 237 5.39 26.04 0.18
CA LEU A 237 5.82 26.64 -1.08
C LEU A 237 6.74 25.71 -1.87
N LEU A 238 7.52 24.85 -1.22
CA LEU A 238 8.40 23.89 -1.88
C LEU A 238 7.65 22.67 -2.40
N LEU A 239 6.81 22.05 -1.54
CA LEU A 239 6.02 20.87 -1.90
C LEU A 239 4.59 21.02 -1.39
N PRO A 240 3.69 21.69 -2.13
CA PRO A 240 2.32 21.97 -1.72
C PRO A 240 1.56 20.74 -1.23
N ARG A 241 1.61 19.62 -1.98
CA ARG A 241 0.83 18.41 -1.71
C ARG A 241 1.71 17.15 -1.57
N PRO A 242 2.34 16.94 -0.41
CA PRO A 242 3.18 15.76 -0.19
C PRO A 242 2.41 14.44 -0.29
N GLU A 243 1.11 14.43 0.03
CA GLU A 243 0.26 13.25 -0.11
C GLU A 243 0.01 12.84 -1.58
N ASP A 244 0.20 13.77 -2.52
CA ASP A 244 0.01 13.54 -3.95
C ASP A 244 1.28 12.98 -4.63
N THR A 245 2.40 12.85 -3.91
CA THR A 245 3.69 12.32 -4.43
C THR A 245 3.60 10.90 -4.97
N VAL A 246 2.63 10.10 -4.50
CA VAL A 246 2.34 8.78 -5.07
C VAL A 246 2.08 8.85 -6.58
N LYS A 247 1.60 9.98 -7.09
CA LYS A 247 1.35 10.19 -8.53
C LYS A 247 2.64 10.37 -9.34
N TRP A 248 3.76 10.67 -8.70
CA TRP A 248 5.04 10.85 -9.39
C TRP A 248 5.55 9.58 -10.04
N VAL A 249 5.02 8.40 -9.65
CA VAL A 249 5.40 7.09 -10.21
C VAL A 249 4.83 6.85 -11.60
N PHE A 250 3.76 7.55 -12.02
CA PHE A 250 3.08 7.24 -13.28
C PHE A 250 3.95 7.52 -14.52
N ILE A 251 4.67 8.65 -14.55
CA ILE A 251 5.59 8.98 -15.66
C ILE A 251 6.74 7.96 -15.76
N PRO A 252 7.57 7.73 -14.71
CA PRO A 252 8.67 6.78 -14.80
C PRO A 252 8.18 5.33 -14.93
N GLY A 253 7.02 4.99 -14.37
CA GLY A 253 6.41 3.66 -14.54
C GLY A 253 5.98 3.41 -15.98
N ALA A 254 5.29 4.36 -16.62
CA ALA A 254 4.93 4.26 -18.03
C ALA A 254 6.16 4.26 -18.94
N TYR A 255 7.17 5.07 -18.63
CA TYR A 255 8.46 5.04 -19.32
C TYR A 255 9.12 3.66 -19.23
N ALA A 256 9.20 3.08 -18.03
CA ALA A 256 9.87 1.80 -17.83
C ALA A 256 9.21 0.66 -18.62
N LEU A 257 7.87 0.62 -18.66
CA LEU A 257 7.13 -0.37 -19.44
C LEU A 257 7.36 -0.19 -20.95
N ALA A 258 7.31 1.06 -21.43
CA ALA A 258 7.53 1.38 -22.83
C ALA A 258 8.99 1.13 -23.27
N ALA A 259 9.97 1.53 -22.46
CA ALA A 259 11.39 1.32 -22.71
C ALA A 259 11.72 -0.18 -22.74
N TRP A 260 11.14 -0.97 -21.83
CA TRP A 260 11.27 -2.43 -21.84
C TRP A 260 10.67 -3.03 -23.11
N SER A 261 9.49 -2.60 -23.52
CA SER A 261 8.85 -3.04 -24.77
C SER A 261 9.75 -2.80 -25.98
N LEU A 262 10.40 -1.63 -26.04
CA LEU A 262 11.31 -1.25 -27.14
C LEU A 262 12.71 -1.87 -27.04
N GLY A 263 13.01 -2.64 -26.00
CA GLY A 263 14.35 -3.18 -25.76
C GLY A 263 15.44 -2.12 -25.53
N SER A 264 15.07 -0.88 -25.21
CA SER A 264 15.95 0.27 -25.09
C SER A 264 15.94 0.85 -23.67
N THR A 265 17.02 1.47 -23.22
CA THR A 265 17.01 2.25 -21.98
C THR A 265 16.41 3.64 -22.17
N GLY A 266 16.14 4.04 -23.42
CA GLY A 266 15.66 5.36 -23.83
C GLY A 266 16.61 6.50 -23.42
N ASP A 267 16.13 7.73 -23.55
CA ASP A 267 16.83 8.93 -23.09
C ASP A 267 16.43 9.27 -21.64
N LEU A 268 17.25 8.82 -20.70
CA LEU A 268 17.02 9.03 -19.27
C LEU A 268 17.13 10.50 -18.87
N LEU A 269 17.92 11.32 -19.57
CA LEU A 269 18.01 12.75 -19.30
C LEU A 269 16.73 13.44 -19.72
N ARG A 270 16.20 13.12 -20.90
CA ARG A 270 14.90 13.61 -21.37
C ARG A 270 13.77 13.18 -20.46
N LEU A 271 13.76 11.93 -19.99
CA LEU A 271 12.81 11.46 -18.97
C LEU A 271 12.90 12.32 -17.71
N ALA A 272 14.10 12.49 -17.15
CA ALA A 272 14.30 13.25 -15.92
C ALA A 272 13.83 14.70 -16.07
N ALA A 273 14.16 15.33 -17.20
CA ALA A 273 13.73 16.69 -17.52
C ALA A 273 12.20 16.81 -17.61
N LEU A 274 11.55 15.96 -18.41
CA LEU A 274 10.08 15.96 -18.54
C LEU A 274 9.38 15.62 -17.23
N TRP A 275 9.95 14.73 -16.42
CA TRP A 275 9.43 14.40 -15.10
C TRP A 275 9.51 15.59 -14.14
N VAL A 276 10.66 16.27 -14.07
CA VAL A 276 10.82 17.50 -13.26
C VAL A 276 9.87 18.59 -13.72
N ILE A 277 9.80 18.85 -15.03
CA ILE A 277 8.90 19.87 -15.61
C ILE A 277 7.45 19.54 -15.27
N ALA A 278 7.00 18.31 -15.51
CA ALA A 278 5.61 17.94 -15.30
C ALA A 278 5.25 17.91 -13.81
N GLU A 279 5.96 17.12 -12.99
CA GLU A 279 5.55 16.88 -11.60
C GLU A 279 5.96 18.00 -10.65
N LEU A 280 7.22 18.49 -10.70
CA LEU A 280 7.73 19.45 -9.71
C LEU A 280 7.41 20.92 -10.06
N LEU A 281 7.23 21.24 -11.34
CA LEU A 281 6.96 22.60 -11.80
C LEU A 281 5.50 22.80 -12.16
N LEU A 282 4.98 22.10 -13.19
CA LEU A 282 3.64 22.36 -13.72
C LEU A 282 2.52 21.84 -12.80
N TYR A 283 2.60 20.60 -12.32
CA TYR A 283 1.58 20.05 -11.42
C TYR A 283 1.56 20.74 -10.07
N GLU A 284 2.72 21.02 -9.46
CA GLU A 284 2.76 21.79 -8.20
C GLU A 284 2.21 23.21 -8.39
N ALA A 285 2.52 23.90 -9.50
CA ALA A 285 1.93 25.20 -9.81
C ALA A 285 0.39 25.10 -9.94
N ARG A 286 -0.12 24.06 -10.62
CA ARG A 286 -1.55 23.80 -10.74
C ARG A 286 -2.20 23.50 -9.40
N TYR A 287 -1.54 22.76 -8.50
CA TYR A 287 -2.05 22.47 -7.17
C TYR A 287 -2.11 23.74 -6.30
N GLN A 288 -1.09 24.58 -6.35
CA GLN A 288 -1.10 25.88 -5.66
C GLN A 288 -2.21 26.80 -6.18
N TRP A 289 -2.44 26.82 -7.50
CA TRP A 289 -3.54 27.58 -8.08
C TRP A 289 -4.90 27.07 -7.58
N ASN A 290 -5.06 25.75 -7.48
CA ASN A 290 -6.28 25.15 -6.94
C ASN A 290 -6.49 25.52 -5.46
N ASP A 291 -5.45 25.44 -4.64
CA ASP A 291 -5.52 25.74 -3.20
C ASP A 291 -5.81 27.24 -2.94
N LEU A 292 -5.30 28.14 -3.78
CA LEU A 292 -5.65 29.57 -3.73
C LEU A 292 -7.13 29.83 -4.02
N ARG A 293 -7.70 29.10 -4.99
CA ARG A 293 -9.10 29.25 -5.40
C ARG A 293 -10.08 28.63 -4.40
N ASP A 294 -9.71 27.50 -3.82
CA ASP A 294 -10.52 26.75 -2.85
C ASP A 294 -10.24 27.14 -1.39
N TYR A 295 -9.46 28.20 -1.14
CA TYR A 295 -8.97 28.58 0.19
C TYR A 295 -10.05 28.55 1.29
N ASP A 296 -11.19 29.23 1.07
CA ASP A 296 -12.25 29.30 2.08
C ASP A 296 -12.96 27.94 2.28
N LYS A 297 -13.07 27.13 1.22
CA LYS A 297 -13.66 25.78 1.31
C LYS A 297 -12.74 24.77 1.99
N ASP A 298 -11.43 24.97 1.86
CA ASP A 298 -10.42 24.13 2.49
C ASP A 298 -10.36 24.39 4.00
N LEU A 299 -10.61 25.63 4.44
CA LEU A 299 -10.82 26.00 5.85
C LEU A 299 -12.05 25.32 6.46
N GLU A 300 -13.15 25.25 5.72
CA GLU A 300 -14.41 24.62 6.14
C GLU A 300 -14.37 23.07 6.09
N HIS A 301 -13.25 22.47 5.71
CA HIS A 301 -13.14 21.01 5.64
C HIS A 301 -13.07 20.40 7.05
N SER A 302 -13.81 19.30 7.28
CA SER A 302 -13.77 18.53 8.54
C SER A 302 -12.38 18.06 8.98
N TRP A 303 -11.40 18.08 8.07
CA TRP A 303 -10.02 17.60 8.22
C TRP A 303 -9.02 18.63 7.67
N ALA A 304 -9.32 19.93 7.82
CA ALA A 304 -8.50 21.03 7.28
C ALA A 304 -7.00 20.93 7.69
N SER A 305 -6.72 20.67 8.96
CA SER A 305 -5.35 20.51 9.50
C SER A 305 -4.59 19.33 8.88
N ALA A 306 -5.26 18.19 8.67
CA ALA A 306 -4.66 17.00 8.09
C ALA A 306 -4.38 17.11 6.58
N ARG A 307 -5.08 18.01 5.87
CA ARG A 307 -4.90 18.23 4.42
C ARG A 307 -3.69 19.11 4.08
N ARG A 308 -3.03 19.71 5.09
CA ARG A 308 -1.74 20.43 5.00
C ARG A 308 -1.64 21.44 3.84
N ARG A 309 -2.76 22.12 3.58
CA ARG A 309 -2.98 23.12 2.51
C ARG A 309 -2.24 24.43 2.82
N LEU A 310 -2.49 25.47 2.02
CA LEU A 310 -1.91 26.80 2.22
C LEU A 310 -2.10 27.25 3.67
N PRO A 311 -1.03 27.55 4.44
CA PRO A 311 -1.15 27.89 5.85
C PRO A 311 -1.98 29.15 6.06
N HIS A 312 -2.82 29.15 7.10
CA HIS A 312 -3.78 30.22 7.36
C HIS A 312 -3.23 31.22 8.39
N GLY A 313 -2.40 30.74 9.32
CA GLY A 313 -1.88 31.57 10.42
C GLY A 313 -3.00 32.07 11.33
N ASP A 314 -2.72 33.10 12.13
CA ASP A 314 -3.58 33.57 13.22
C ASP A 314 -4.90 34.25 12.79
N GLY A 315 -5.44 33.93 11.61
CA GLY A 315 -6.74 34.43 11.11
C GLY A 315 -6.74 35.87 10.59
N PHE A 316 -5.64 36.61 10.67
CA PHE A 316 -5.56 37.98 10.15
C PHE A 316 -5.58 38.03 8.62
N LEU A 317 -6.43 38.89 8.05
CA LEU A 317 -6.51 39.17 6.60
C LEU A 317 -5.14 39.50 5.97
N ARG A 318 -4.25 40.15 6.74
CA ARG A 318 -2.88 40.47 6.31
C ARG A 318 -2.03 39.21 6.09
N THR A 319 -2.16 38.21 6.95
CA THR A 319 -1.47 36.92 6.84
C THR A 319 -2.01 36.11 5.67
N LYS A 320 -3.33 36.07 5.47
CA LYS A 320 -3.98 35.47 4.29
C LYS A 320 -3.43 36.08 2.99
N ARG A 321 -3.41 37.41 2.87
CA ARG A 321 -2.87 38.11 1.69
C ARG A 321 -1.39 37.82 1.45
N ARG A 322 -0.57 37.82 2.50
CA ARG A 322 0.87 37.52 2.40
C ARG A 322 1.12 36.10 1.90
N ASN A 323 0.43 35.12 2.47
CA ASN A 323 0.61 33.71 2.12
C ASN A 323 0.08 33.45 0.70
N ALA A 324 -1.03 34.07 0.31
CA ALA A 324 -1.55 34.02 -1.05
C ALA A 324 -0.58 34.62 -2.07
N LEU A 325 -0.01 35.80 -1.79
CA LEU A 325 0.98 36.44 -2.66
C LEU A 325 2.24 35.57 -2.81
N ALA A 326 2.74 35.00 -1.70
CA ALA A 326 3.89 34.09 -1.75
C ALA A 326 3.61 32.85 -2.62
N SER A 327 2.39 32.30 -2.55
CA SER A 327 1.97 31.20 -3.42
C SER A 327 1.87 31.60 -4.89
N ILE A 328 1.36 32.80 -5.20
CA ILE A 328 1.32 33.33 -6.58
C ILE A 328 2.73 33.52 -7.13
N THR A 329 3.64 34.09 -6.35
CA THR A 329 5.06 34.25 -6.73
C THR A 329 5.71 32.90 -7.00
N ALA A 330 5.45 31.89 -6.16
CA ALA A 330 5.97 30.55 -6.35
C ALA A 330 5.42 29.86 -7.62
N ILE A 331 4.13 30.06 -7.94
CA ILE A 331 3.54 29.61 -9.21
C ILE A 331 4.29 30.24 -10.39
N GLY A 332 4.47 31.57 -10.37
CA GLY A 332 5.19 32.29 -11.43
C GLY A 332 6.63 31.80 -11.60
N ALA A 333 7.36 31.64 -10.49
CA ALA A 333 8.72 31.10 -10.50
C ALA A 333 8.80 29.70 -11.11
N ARG A 334 7.87 28.79 -10.76
CA ARG A 334 7.80 27.43 -11.33
C ARG A 334 7.57 27.45 -12.84
N ILE A 335 6.65 28.28 -13.32
CA ILE A 335 6.36 28.41 -14.76
C ILE A 335 7.59 28.95 -15.49
N LEU A 336 8.24 29.98 -14.96
CA LEU A 336 9.47 30.53 -15.55
C LEU A 336 10.61 29.51 -15.56
N MET A 337 10.79 28.73 -14.48
CA MET A 337 11.76 27.64 -14.44
C MET A 337 11.44 26.54 -15.46
N ALA A 338 10.16 26.21 -15.65
CA ALA A 338 9.76 25.21 -16.63
C ALA A 338 10.09 25.67 -18.06
N VAL A 339 9.82 26.95 -18.38
CA VAL A 339 10.20 27.55 -19.67
C VAL A 339 11.72 27.59 -19.83
N GLY A 340 12.46 28.01 -18.81
CA GLY A 340 13.92 28.05 -18.86
C GLY A 340 14.55 26.68 -19.08
N LEU A 341 14.06 25.65 -18.39
CA LEU A 341 14.53 24.27 -18.57
C LEU A 341 14.13 23.71 -19.94
N ALA A 342 12.94 24.03 -20.42
CA ALA A 342 12.48 23.64 -21.75
C ALA A 342 13.33 24.25 -22.87
N LEU A 343 13.73 25.52 -22.75
CA LEU A 343 14.63 26.17 -23.69
C LEU A 343 16.05 25.58 -23.62
N ALA A 344 16.55 25.32 -22.42
CA ALA A 344 17.91 24.80 -22.23
C ALA A 344 18.10 23.36 -22.75
N LEU A 345 17.03 22.57 -22.79
CA LEU A 345 17.05 21.15 -23.18
C LEU A 345 16.30 20.86 -24.50
N ASP A 346 15.89 21.91 -25.23
CA ASP A 346 15.12 21.80 -26.48
C ASP A 346 13.82 20.98 -26.33
N LEU A 347 13.09 21.19 -25.23
CA LEU A 347 11.81 20.54 -24.88
C LEU A 347 10.63 21.52 -24.91
N VAL A 348 10.73 22.57 -25.75
CA VAL A 348 9.77 23.70 -25.76
C VAL A 348 8.36 23.23 -26.14
N VAL A 349 8.24 22.39 -27.17
CA VAL A 349 6.95 21.91 -27.68
C VAL A 349 6.29 20.97 -26.67
N GLU A 350 7.05 20.02 -26.12
CA GLU A 350 6.60 19.07 -25.11
C GLU A 350 6.12 19.78 -23.86
N THR A 351 6.87 20.78 -23.40
CA THR A 351 6.54 21.58 -22.23
C THR A 351 5.28 22.41 -22.47
N ALA A 352 5.16 23.02 -23.65
CA ALA A 352 3.96 23.77 -24.03
C ALA A 352 2.71 22.87 -24.07
N VAL A 353 2.82 21.70 -24.70
CA VAL A 353 1.72 20.72 -24.75
C VAL A 353 1.35 20.22 -23.35
N ALA A 354 2.34 19.87 -22.52
CA ALA A 354 2.11 19.44 -21.15
C ALA A 354 1.43 20.54 -20.33
N ALA A 355 1.88 21.80 -20.45
CA ALA A 355 1.26 22.93 -19.77
C ALA A 355 -0.19 23.13 -20.21
N VAL A 356 -0.46 23.13 -21.51
CA VAL A 356 -1.83 23.26 -22.05
C VAL A 356 -2.73 22.15 -21.55
N LEU A 357 -2.26 20.90 -21.53
CA LEU A 357 -3.05 19.77 -21.04
C LEU A 357 -3.29 19.86 -19.53
N ILE A 358 -2.24 20.08 -18.73
CA ILE A 358 -2.33 20.13 -17.26
C ILE A 358 -3.24 21.27 -16.79
N PHE A 359 -3.01 22.49 -17.28
CA PHE A 359 -3.82 23.65 -16.90
C PHE A 359 -5.19 23.63 -17.59
N GLY A 360 -5.29 23.16 -18.83
CA GLY A 360 -6.56 23.03 -19.55
C GLY A 360 -7.53 22.05 -18.89
N ILE A 361 -7.04 20.87 -18.47
CA ILE A 361 -7.83 19.91 -17.68
C ILE A 361 -8.24 20.55 -16.34
N GLY A 362 -7.33 21.27 -15.68
CA GLY A 362 -7.63 22.00 -14.45
C GLY A 362 -8.73 23.05 -14.62
N LEU A 363 -8.68 23.84 -15.71
CA LEU A 363 -9.70 24.83 -16.07
C LEU A 363 -11.05 24.17 -16.36
N ALA A 364 -11.06 23.09 -17.15
CA ALA A 364 -12.27 22.34 -17.47
C ALA A 364 -12.93 21.78 -16.20
N TYR A 365 -12.14 21.18 -15.31
CA TYR A 365 -12.59 20.70 -14.00
C TYR A 365 -13.22 21.81 -13.17
N GLU A 366 -12.53 22.95 -13.02
CA GLU A 366 -13.04 24.08 -12.23
C GLU A 366 -14.28 24.72 -12.85
N ARG A 367 -14.37 24.75 -14.19
CA ARG A 367 -15.56 25.24 -14.88
C ARG A 367 -16.75 24.32 -14.60
N LEU A 368 -16.60 23.01 -14.76
CA LEU A 368 -17.65 22.04 -14.48
C LEU A 368 -18.08 22.08 -13.00
N LYS A 369 -17.12 22.16 -12.08
CA LYS A 369 -17.38 22.32 -10.64
C LYS A 369 -18.15 23.60 -10.33
N SER A 370 -17.82 24.72 -10.98
CA SER A 370 -18.57 25.98 -10.82
C SER A 370 -20.01 25.91 -11.31
N LEU A 371 -20.26 25.13 -12.37
CA LEU A 371 -21.61 24.91 -12.92
C LEU A 371 -22.44 23.96 -12.06
N ASN A 372 -21.80 23.06 -11.32
CA ASN A 372 -22.48 22.10 -10.46
C ASN A 372 -23.09 22.74 -9.20
N GLY A 373 -22.64 23.95 -8.83
CA GLY A 373 -23.23 24.78 -7.78
C GLY A 373 -23.25 24.13 -6.39
N THR A 374 -24.08 24.67 -5.49
CA THR A 374 -24.41 24.05 -4.20
C THR A 374 -25.71 23.27 -4.32
N ARG A 375 -25.79 22.08 -3.70
CA ARG A 375 -26.96 21.20 -3.83
C ARG A 375 -27.20 20.38 -2.57
N LEU A 376 -28.47 20.19 -2.22
CA LEU A 376 -28.92 19.38 -1.07
C LEU A 376 -29.41 17.98 -1.46
N SER A 377 -28.94 17.44 -2.58
CA SER A 377 -29.37 16.14 -3.10
C SER A 377 -28.15 15.26 -3.42
N LEU A 378 -28.31 13.96 -3.20
CA LEU A 378 -27.34 12.92 -3.52
C LEU A 378 -27.51 12.37 -4.95
N GLU A 379 -28.49 12.87 -5.71
CA GLU A 379 -28.76 12.38 -7.06
C GLU A 379 -27.64 12.77 -8.03
N GLN A 380 -27.13 11.76 -8.73
CA GLN A 380 -26.14 11.92 -9.79
C GLN A 380 -26.70 12.76 -10.94
N THR A 381 -25.89 13.69 -11.42
CA THR A 381 -26.13 14.45 -12.64
C THR A 381 -25.15 14.14 -13.75
N ARG A 382 -25.45 14.66 -14.95
CA ARG A 382 -24.50 14.64 -16.08
C ARG A 382 -23.23 15.46 -15.79
N LEU A 383 -23.32 16.51 -14.96
CA LEU A 383 -22.16 17.32 -14.58
C LEU A 383 -21.23 16.55 -13.64
N ASP A 384 -21.78 15.77 -12.70
CA ASP A 384 -20.96 14.90 -11.83
C ASP A 384 -20.16 13.90 -12.65
N VAL A 385 -20.81 13.23 -13.61
CA VAL A 385 -20.14 12.28 -14.52
C VAL A 385 -19.07 12.99 -15.36
N ALA A 386 -19.35 14.18 -15.88
CA ALA A 386 -18.37 14.95 -16.64
C ALA A 386 -17.14 15.30 -15.78
N ILE A 387 -17.35 15.71 -14.52
CA ILE A 387 -16.28 15.97 -13.56
C ILE A 387 -15.45 14.68 -13.33
N TRP A 388 -16.12 13.54 -13.11
CA TRP A 388 -15.48 12.25 -12.88
C TRP A 388 -14.61 11.79 -14.06
N ILE A 389 -15.03 12.05 -15.30
CA ILE A 389 -14.24 11.74 -16.50
C ILE A 389 -13.03 12.68 -16.61
N VAL A 390 -13.24 13.98 -16.42
CA VAL A 390 -12.17 15.00 -16.59
C VAL A 390 -11.02 14.78 -15.61
N VAL A 391 -11.29 14.37 -14.37
CA VAL A 391 -10.23 14.12 -13.39
C VAL A 391 -9.33 12.94 -13.72
N GLY A 392 -9.83 11.95 -14.47
CA GLY A 392 -9.01 10.84 -14.98
C GLY A 392 -7.98 11.28 -16.02
N LEU A 393 -8.27 12.33 -16.80
CA LEU A 393 -7.40 12.79 -17.90
C LEU A 393 -5.98 13.15 -17.44
N GLY A 394 -5.82 13.67 -16.23
CA GLY A 394 -4.50 14.00 -15.68
C GLY A 394 -3.58 12.78 -15.51
N TYR A 395 -4.13 11.58 -15.37
CA TYR A 395 -3.35 10.34 -15.32
C TYR A 395 -2.97 9.87 -16.73
N GLY A 396 -3.85 10.06 -17.71
CA GLY A 396 -3.54 9.85 -19.11
C GLY A 396 -2.38 10.72 -19.59
N VAL A 397 -2.36 12.00 -19.20
CA VAL A 397 -1.24 12.93 -19.50
C VAL A 397 0.08 12.42 -18.91
N ARG A 398 0.10 11.95 -17.66
CA ARG A 398 1.30 11.38 -17.03
C ARG A 398 1.80 10.15 -17.80
N GLY A 399 0.89 9.25 -18.14
CA GLY A 399 1.20 8.08 -18.96
C GLY A 399 1.78 8.42 -20.33
N ALA A 400 1.12 9.36 -21.00
CA ALA A 400 1.51 9.85 -22.32
C ALA A 400 2.92 10.46 -22.31
N ILE A 401 3.25 11.29 -21.31
CA ILE A 401 4.60 11.85 -21.15
C ILE A 401 5.64 10.73 -20.98
N GLY A 402 5.37 9.75 -20.11
CA GLY A 402 6.29 8.62 -19.90
C GLY A 402 6.53 7.77 -21.15
N MET A 403 5.45 7.40 -21.86
CA MET A 403 5.55 6.62 -23.10
C MET A 403 6.22 7.40 -24.24
N TYR A 404 5.90 8.69 -24.36
CA TYR A 404 6.53 9.59 -25.33
C TYR A 404 8.04 9.70 -25.08
N ALA A 405 8.43 9.92 -23.82
CA ALA A 405 9.83 10.00 -23.43
C ALA A 405 10.61 8.69 -23.72
N ALA A 406 9.93 7.54 -23.63
CA ALA A 406 10.51 6.24 -23.98
C ALA A 406 10.64 6.00 -25.49
N GLY A 407 9.97 6.80 -26.33
CA GLY A 407 10.02 6.72 -27.79
C GLY A 407 8.81 6.04 -28.45
N ILE A 408 7.73 5.77 -27.72
CA ILE A 408 6.50 5.23 -28.31
C ILE A 408 5.84 6.34 -29.17
N ALA A 409 5.58 6.03 -30.44
CA ALA A 409 4.95 6.97 -31.36
C ALA A 409 3.54 7.35 -30.90
N VAL A 410 3.22 8.65 -30.91
CA VAL A 410 1.92 9.21 -30.48
C VAL A 410 0.75 8.67 -31.31
N THR A 411 1.00 8.29 -32.56
CA THR A 411 0.01 7.71 -33.48
C THR A 411 -0.17 6.20 -33.32
N SER A 412 0.62 5.54 -32.47
CA SER A 412 0.54 4.09 -32.28
C SER A 412 -0.65 3.67 -31.42
N ALA A 413 -1.11 2.43 -31.62
CA ALA A 413 -2.15 1.83 -30.78
C ALA A 413 -1.69 1.71 -29.31
N ALA A 414 -0.42 1.36 -29.07
CA ALA A 414 0.13 1.25 -27.72
C ALA A 414 0.04 2.58 -26.95
N PHE A 415 0.31 3.71 -27.62
CA PHE A 415 0.18 5.04 -27.01
C PHE A 415 -1.28 5.36 -26.63
N ALA A 416 -2.21 5.14 -27.55
CA ALA A 416 -3.63 5.40 -27.30
C ALA A 416 -4.22 4.50 -26.21
N LEU A 417 -3.90 3.20 -26.25
CA LEU A 417 -4.31 2.22 -25.24
C LEU A 417 -3.70 2.52 -23.88
N GLY A 418 -2.41 2.89 -23.83
CA GLY A 418 -1.71 3.23 -22.59
C GLY A 418 -2.25 4.49 -21.93
N ALA A 419 -2.47 5.54 -22.72
CA ALA A 419 -3.09 6.76 -22.22
C ALA A 419 -4.52 6.50 -21.74
N GLY A 420 -5.33 5.79 -22.54
CA GLY A 420 -6.70 5.44 -22.19
C GLY A 420 -6.80 4.56 -20.93
N ALA A 421 -5.93 3.56 -20.80
CA ALA A 421 -5.85 2.69 -19.63
C ALA A 421 -5.56 3.49 -18.36
N LEU A 422 -4.65 4.47 -18.44
CA LEU A 422 -4.33 5.36 -17.34
C LEU A 422 -5.40 6.42 -17.08
N VAL A 423 -6.17 6.87 -18.07
CA VAL A 423 -7.36 7.70 -17.83
C VAL A 423 -8.42 6.92 -17.04
N ALA A 424 -8.72 5.69 -17.48
CA ALA A 424 -9.69 4.83 -16.81
C ALA A 424 -9.23 4.49 -15.38
N PHE A 425 -7.96 4.10 -15.21
CA PHE A 425 -7.40 3.80 -13.90
C PHE A 425 -7.27 5.06 -13.00
N GLY A 426 -6.92 6.20 -13.58
CA GLY A 426 -6.91 7.49 -12.88
C GLY A 426 -8.30 7.84 -12.34
N THR A 427 -9.35 7.55 -13.11
CA THR A 427 -10.74 7.69 -12.68
C THR A 427 -11.03 6.77 -11.49
N VAL A 428 -10.61 5.51 -11.53
CA VAL A 428 -10.71 4.59 -10.37
C VAL A 428 -10.06 5.20 -9.13
N PHE A 429 -8.79 5.61 -9.26
CA PHE A 429 -7.99 6.14 -8.16
C PHE A 429 -8.66 7.36 -7.53
N VAL A 430 -9.06 8.35 -8.34
CA VAL A 430 -9.67 9.59 -7.85
C VAL A 430 -11.03 9.34 -7.23
N LEU A 431 -11.90 8.54 -7.86
CA LEU A 431 -13.25 8.32 -7.34
C LEU A 431 -13.25 7.51 -6.04
N LEU A 432 -12.34 6.55 -5.86
CA LEU A 432 -12.19 5.86 -4.58
C LEU A 432 -11.69 6.83 -3.50
N THR A 433 -10.69 7.67 -3.80
CA THR A 433 -10.24 8.73 -2.88
C THR A 433 -11.36 9.69 -2.52
N TRP A 434 -12.12 10.18 -3.49
CA TRP A 434 -13.22 11.11 -3.28
C TRP A 434 -14.40 10.51 -2.53
N THR A 435 -14.66 9.22 -2.70
CA THR A 435 -15.69 8.55 -1.91
C THR A 435 -15.28 8.46 -0.43
N LEU A 436 -14.01 8.18 -0.16
CA LEU A 436 -13.46 8.23 1.20
C LEU A 436 -13.40 9.66 1.75
N GLU A 437 -13.08 10.66 0.92
CA GLU A 437 -13.15 12.07 1.31
C GLU A 437 -14.59 12.47 1.67
N ALA A 438 -15.57 12.04 0.87
CA ALA A 438 -16.98 12.26 1.14
C ALA A 438 -17.43 11.63 2.47
N THR A 439 -16.92 10.44 2.83
CA THR A 439 -17.26 9.80 4.11
C THR A 439 -16.69 10.55 5.32
N SER A 440 -15.65 11.37 5.14
CA SER A 440 -15.11 12.22 6.22
C SER A 440 -16.04 13.37 6.62
N PHE A 441 -17.08 13.63 5.84
CA PHE A 441 -18.16 14.59 6.14
C PHE A 441 -19.41 13.91 6.70
N CYS A 442 -19.43 12.57 6.74
CA CYS A 442 -20.54 11.79 7.26
C CYS A 442 -20.36 11.53 8.75
N VAL A 443 -21.42 11.78 9.50
CA VAL A 443 -21.46 11.64 10.95
C VAL A 443 -22.76 10.97 11.36
N LEU A 444 -22.71 10.06 12.34
CA LEU A 444 -23.92 9.51 12.96
C LEU A 444 -24.37 10.46 14.08
N ASP A 445 -25.55 11.05 13.95
CA ASP A 445 -26.13 11.88 15.01
C ASP A 445 -26.61 11.04 16.19
N SER A 446 -26.87 11.69 17.34
CA SER A 446 -27.37 11.03 18.56
C SER A 446 -28.76 10.38 18.40
N LYS A 447 -29.45 10.62 17.29
CA LYS A 447 -30.72 9.98 16.91
C LYS A 447 -30.51 8.80 15.95
N GLY A 448 -29.26 8.42 15.68
CA GLY A 448 -28.90 7.33 14.78
C GLY A 448 -29.09 7.67 13.29
N ARG A 449 -29.25 8.94 12.93
CA ARG A 449 -29.37 9.40 11.54
C ARG A 449 -28.00 9.77 11.01
N LEU A 450 -27.73 9.37 9.77
CA LEU A 450 -26.51 9.74 9.07
C LEU A 450 -26.66 11.16 8.53
N ALA A 451 -25.86 12.09 9.04
CA ALA A 451 -25.81 13.48 8.61
C ALA A 451 -24.55 13.74 7.76
N GLY A 452 -24.69 14.55 6.71
CA GLY A 452 -23.58 14.95 5.83
C GLY A 452 -23.30 16.44 5.95
N ARG A 453 -22.32 16.82 6.78
CA ARG A 453 -22.00 18.24 7.07
C ARG A 453 -21.00 18.78 6.04
N GLY A 454 -21.33 19.88 5.35
CA GLY A 454 -20.44 20.51 4.36
C GLY A 454 -20.36 19.79 3.00
N LEU A 455 -21.18 18.75 2.77
CA LEU A 455 -21.30 18.06 1.48
C LEU A 455 -22.06 18.87 0.43
N ASP A 456 -22.86 19.85 0.86
CA ASP A 456 -23.66 20.73 -0.01
C ASP A 456 -22.79 21.61 -0.92
N SER A 457 -21.57 21.94 -0.46
CA SER A 457 -20.55 22.65 -1.23
C SER A 457 -19.74 21.75 -2.19
N ARG A 458 -19.95 20.42 -2.11
CA ARG A 458 -19.21 19.39 -2.87
C ARG A 458 -20.15 18.33 -3.46
N PRO A 459 -21.12 18.70 -4.32
CA PRO A 459 -22.14 17.78 -4.82
C PRO A 459 -21.58 16.56 -5.58
N HIS A 460 -20.51 16.77 -6.35
CA HIS A 460 -19.82 15.71 -7.10
C HIS A 460 -19.17 14.63 -6.22
N LEU A 461 -18.86 14.95 -4.95
CA LEU A 461 -18.41 13.97 -3.94
C LEU A 461 -19.63 13.31 -3.30
N ALA A 462 -20.64 14.10 -2.93
CA ALA A 462 -21.86 13.60 -2.30
C ALA A 462 -22.58 12.55 -3.16
N ALA A 463 -22.60 12.74 -4.49
CA ALA A 463 -23.19 11.82 -5.46
C ALA A 463 -22.51 10.43 -5.50
N LEU A 464 -21.31 10.27 -4.93
CA LEU A 464 -20.61 8.98 -4.85
C LEU A 464 -21.07 8.13 -3.66
N LEU A 465 -21.58 8.74 -2.60
CA LEU A 465 -21.96 8.05 -1.35
C LEU A 465 -23.03 6.96 -1.54
N PRO A 466 -24.09 7.16 -2.37
CA PRO A 466 -25.09 6.11 -2.59
C PRO A 466 -24.51 4.81 -3.16
N TYR A 467 -23.44 4.89 -3.96
CA TYR A 467 -22.75 3.73 -4.53
C TYR A 467 -21.99 2.91 -3.47
N ALA A 468 -21.56 3.56 -2.39
CA ALA A 468 -20.97 2.93 -1.21
C ALA A 468 -22.03 2.46 -0.19
N GLY A 469 -23.33 2.64 -0.48
CA GLY A 469 -24.42 2.26 0.41
C GLY A 469 -24.72 3.30 1.50
N LEU A 470 -24.18 4.52 1.38
CA LEU A 470 -24.42 5.61 2.33
C LEU A 470 -25.40 6.62 1.75
N ARG A 471 -26.40 7.02 2.55
CA ARG A 471 -27.39 8.03 2.18
C ARG A 471 -27.55 9.05 3.31
N PRO A 472 -26.57 9.95 3.52
CA PRO A 472 -26.69 10.97 4.54
C PRO A 472 -27.79 11.97 4.20
N VAL A 473 -28.47 12.48 5.22
CA VAL A 473 -29.28 13.70 5.09
C VAL A 473 -28.31 14.86 4.96
N ILE A 474 -28.32 15.52 3.80
CA ILE A 474 -27.53 16.74 3.57
C ILE A 474 -28.32 17.91 4.18
N ALA A 475 -27.85 18.41 5.30
CA ALA A 475 -28.35 19.63 5.90
C ALA A 475 -27.35 20.76 5.62
N ARG A 476 -27.86 21.98 5.38
CA ARG A 476 -27.02 23.16 5.58
C ARG A 476 -26.68 23.21 7.05
N ALA A 477 -25.39 23.17 7.39
CA ALA A 477 -24.98 23.38 8.77
C ALA A 477 -25.49 24.76 9.22
N ALA A 478 -26.24 24.81 10.32
CA ALA A 478 -26.40 26.07 11.03
C ALA A 478 -25.01 26.43 11.60
N PRO A 479 -24.53 27.68 11.45
CA PRO A 479 -23.17 28.07 11.85
C PRO A 479 -22.80 27.75 13.31
N ASP A 480 -23.80 27.56 14.17
CA ASP A 480 -23.67 27.49 15.63
C ASP A 480 -24.17 26.18 16.26
N GLU A 481 -24.41 25.11 15.48
CA GLU A 481 -24.75 23.81 16.10
C GLU A 481 -23.49 23.19 16.72
N PRO A 482 -23.41 23.03 18.05
CA PRO A 482 -22.26 22.42 18.69
C PRO A 482 -22.11 20.98 18.19
N ILE A 483 -20.88 20.59 17.84
CA ILE A 483 -20.53 19.19 17.55
C ILE A 483 -20.82 18.41 18.83
N ASP A 484 -21.87 17.59 18.80
CA ASP A 484 -22.21 16.70 19.90
C ASP A 484 -21.06 15.70 20.05
N GLN A 485 -20.43 15.63 21.24
CA GLN A 485 -19.29 14.75 21.49
C GLN A 485 -19.65 13.25 21.37
N THR A 486 -20.92 12.92 21.19
CA THR A 486 -21.41 11.56 20.93
C THR A 486 -21.48 11.20 19.44
N GLU A 487 -21.17 12.13 18.55
CA GLU A 487 -21.18 11.94 17.10
C GLU A 487 -20.06 11.01 16.62
N ILE A 488 -20.42 9.92 15.94
CA ILE A 488 -19.44 8.95 15.42
C ILE A 488 -19.02 9.34 14.00
N SER A 489 -17.72 9.62 13.80
CA SER A 489 -17.17 9.91 12.47
C SER A 489 -16.96 8.66 11.61
N PHE A 490 -17.26 8.76 10.31
CA PHE A 490 -17.06 7.68 9.33
C PHE A 490 -15.68 7.67 8.67
N ASN A 491 -14.79 8.61 9.00
CA ASN A 491 -13.44 8.72 8.41
C ASN A 491 -12.52 7.50 8.65
N LYS A 492 -12.70 6.76 9.74
CA LYS A 492 -11.93 5.57 10.11
C LYS A 492 -12.54 4.27 9.58
N TRP A 493 -13.74 4.33 9.00
CA TRP A 493 -14.46 3.16 8.51
C TRP A 493 -13.97 2.77 7.12
N THR A 494 -13.82 1.47 6.88
CA THR A 494 -13.48 0.92 5.56
C THR A 494 -14.74 0.80 4.71
N THR A 495 -15.37 1.94 4.39
CA THR A 495 -16.68 2.01 3.71
C THR A 495 -16.68 1.32 2.35
N LEU A 496 -15.53 1.25 1.69
CA LEU A 496 -15.38 0.63 0.37
C LEU A 496 -15.07 -0.88 0.45
N GLU A 497 -14.86 -1.44 1.64
CA GLU A 497 -14.51 -2.86 1.79
C GLU A 497 -15.67 -3.80 1.46
N PRO A 498 -16.92 -3.51 1.86
CA PRO A 498 -18.08 -4.21 1.31
C PRO A 498 -18.19 -3.99 -0.21
N ARG A 499 -18.90 -4.88 -0.92
CA ARG A 499 -19.03 -4.82 -2.39
C ARG A 499 -19.60 -3.48 -2.89
N GLY A 500 -20.56 -2.89 -2.18
CA GLY A 500 -21.31 -1.73 -2.66
C GLY A 500 -22.15 -2.07 -3.91
N GLN A 501 -22.52 -1.04 -4.67
CA GLN A 501 -23.21 -1.19 -5.96
C GLN A 501 -22.23 -1.62 -7.05
N THR A 502 -22.62 -2.58 -7.89
CA THR A 502 -21.78 -3.08 -8.99
C THR A 502 -21.59 -2.04 -10.10
N THR A 503 -22.60 -1.20 -10.31
CA THR A 503 -22.62 -0.09 -11.28
C THR A 503 -21.92 1.17 -10.80
N ALA A 504 -21.21 1.13 -9.66
CA ALA A 504 -20.46 2.27 -9.17
C ALA A 504 -19.46 2.78 -10.23
N PRO A 505 -19.29 4.10 -10.38
CA PRO A 505 -18.48 4.67 -11.46
C PRO A 505 -17.01 4.21 -11.40
N TRP A 506 -16.45 3.99 -10.20
CA TRP A 506 -15.12 3.41 -10.05
C TRP A 506 -15.03 1.92 -10.46
N ASN A 507 -16.12 1.14 -10.36
CA ASN A 507 -16.13 -0.24 -10.85
C ASN A 507 -16.17 -0.26 -12.38
N VAL A 508 -16.99 0.60 -13.00
CA VAL A 508 -17.05 0.74 -14.46
C VAL A 508 -15.70 1.18 -15.01
N ALA A 509 -15.07 2.17 -14.37
CA ALA A 509 -13.73 2.61 -14.71
C ALA A 509 -12.68 1.50 -14.52
N MET A 510 -12.82 0.63 -13.50
CA MET A 510 -11.91 -0.50 -13.29
C MET A 510 -12.04 -1.56 -14.38
N ILE A 511 -13.25 -1.83 -14.87
CA ILE A 511 -13.48 -2.74 -15.99
C ILE A 511 -12.85 -2.17 -17.27
N ALA A 512 -13.06 -0.89 -17.55
CA ALA A 512 -12.43 -0.22 -18.69
C ALA A 512 -10.90 -0.20 -18.58
N ALA A 513 -10.36 0.06 -17.39
CA ALA A 513 -8.93 0.01 -17.12
C ALA A 513 -8.37 -1.40 -17.34
N GLY A 514 -9.08 -2.45 -16.89
CA GLY A 514 -8.69 -3.84 -17.09
C GLY A 514 -8.68 -4.25 -18.56
N LEU A 515 -9.71 -3.87 -19.32
CA LEU A 515 -9.78 -4.10 -20.77
C LEU A 515 -8.61 -3.43 -21.50
N LEU A 516 -8.41 -2.13 -21.25
CA LEU A 516 -7.36 -1.35 -21.92
C LEU A 516 -5.96 -1.76 -21.48
N ALA A 517 -5.76 -2.16 -20.23
CA ALA A 517 -4.48 -2.67 -19.75
C ALA A 517 -4.12 -4.03 -20.36
N GLY A 518 -5.11 -4.91 -20.54
CA GLY A 518 -4.91 -6.18 -21.26
C GLY A 518 -4.57 -5.96 -22.73
N ALA A 519 -5.28 -5.03 -23.40
CA ALA A 519 -4.97 -4.62 -24.77
C ALA A 519 -3.57 -4.00 -24.89
N LEU A 520 -3.23 -3.07 -23.98
CA LEU A 520 -1.92 -2.44 -23.91
C LEU A 520 -0.82 -3.49 -23.78
N GLY A 521 -0.95 -4.42 -22.82
CA GLY A 521 0.02 -5.47 -22.59
C GLY A 521 0.26 -6.34 -23.83
N ALA A 522 -0.79 -6.65 -24.60
CA ALA A 522 -0.66 -7.37 -25.86
C ALA A 522 0.03 -6.56 -26.97
N THR A 523 -0.08 -5.23 -26.96
CA THR A 523 0.61 -4.35 -27.94
C THR A 523 2.05 -3.99 -27.57
N LEU A 524 2.46 -4.24 -26.32
CA LEU A 524 3.82 -3.95 -25.83
C LEU A 524 4.80 -5.11 -26.02
N VAL A 525 4.36 -6.22 -26.62
CA VAL A 525 5.17 -7.44 -26.79
C VAL A 525 5.19 -7.85 -28.25
N ASP A 526 6.28 -8.49 -28.66
CA ASP A 526 6.32 -9.26 -29.90
C ASP A 526 5.71 -10.63 -29.63
N ALA A 527 4.66 -11.00 -30.37
CA ALA A 527 3.96 -12.27 -30.20
C ALA A 527 3.73 -12.97 -31.54
N SER A 528 3.85 -14.30 -31.53
CA SER A 528 3.65 -15.14 -32.74
C SER A 528 2.17 -15.32 -33.14
N ARG A 529 1.24 -14.98 -32.24
CA ARG A 529 -0.21 -15.19 -32.44
C ARG A 529 -1.00 -13.91 -32.25
N GLU A 530 -1.72 -13.49 -33.30
CA GLU A 530 -2.63 -12.34 -33.28
C GLU A 530 -3.80 -12.52 -32.28
N SER A 531 -4.14 -13.76 -31.91
CA SER A 531 -5.18 -14.04 -30.91
C SER A 531 -4.94 -13.32 -29.56
N LEU A 532 -3.68 -13.01 -29.24
CA LEU A 532 -3.34 -12.29 -28.01
C LEU A 532 -3.99 -10.91 -27.94
N LEU A 533 -4.14 -10.22 -29.09
CA LEU A 533 -4.75 -8.88 -29.19
C LEU A 533 -6.24 -8.87 -28.81
N TYR A 534 -6.92 -10.02 -28.91
CA TYR A 534 -8.34 -10.15 -28.56
C TYR A 534 -8.54 -10.84 -27.21
N LEU A 535 -7.75 -11.87 -26.90
CA LEU A 535 -7.88 -12.65 -25.67
C LEU A 535 -7.38 -11.90 -24.44
N ALA A 536 -6.28 -11.13 -24.54
CA ALA A 536 -5.75 -10.39 -23.40
C ALA A 536 -6.72 -9.29 -22.90
N PRO A 537 -7.32 -8.43 -23.76
CA PRO A 537 -8.36 -7.50 -23.32
C PRO A 537 -9.58 -8.21 -22.72
N ALA A 538 -10.01 -9.34 -23.30
CA ALA A 538 -11.15 -10.11 -22.81
C ALA A 538 -10.90 -10.69 -21.40
N VAL A 539 -9.74 -11.30 -21.17
CA VAL A 539 -9.33 -11.77 -19.84
C VAL A 539 -9.17 -10.59 -18.88
N GLY A 540 -8.54 -9.50 -19.31
CA GLY A 540 -8.39 -8.29 -18.51
C GLY A 540 -9.74 -7.72 -18.03
N ALA A 541 -10.74 -7.66 -18.92
CA ALA A 541 -12.09 -7.21 -18.60
C ALA A 541 -12.83 -8.21 -17.69
N ALA A 542 -12.76 -9.51 -17.97
CA ALA A 542 -13.43 -10.56 -17.19
C ALA A 542 -12.89 -10.63 -15.75
N SER A 543 -11.57 -10.58 -15.58
CA SER A 543 -10.93 -10.57 -14.27
C SER A 543 -11.21 -9.27 -13.52
N ALA A 544 -11.15 -8.10 -14.18
CA ALA A 544 -11.51 -6.83 -13.55
C ALA A 544 -12.97 -6.81 -13.10
N THR A 545 -13.89 -7.30 -13.94
CA THR A 545 -15.30 -7.48 -13.59
C THR A 545 -15.44 -8.35 -12.34
N SER A 546 -14.79 -9.50 -12.31
CA SER A 546 -14.81 -10.43 -11.16
C SER A 546 -14.31 -9.77 -9.86
N ILE A 547 -13.25 -8.95 -9.94
CA ILE A 547 -12.74 -8.19 -8.78
C ILE A 547 -13.81 -7.23 -8.22
N THR A 548 -14.64 -6.62 -9.07
CA THR A 548 -15.71 -5.71 -8.60
C THR A 548 -16.83 -6.43 -7.85
N PHE A 549 -17.05 -7.72 -8.11
CA PHE A 549 -18.04 -8.54 -7.41
C PHE A 549 -17.53 -9.09 -6.05
N ALA A 550 -16.23 -9.04 -5.80
CA ALA A 550 -15.65 -9.55 -4.56
C ALA A 550 -16.00 -8.67 -3.34
N ASN A 551 -16.40 -9.35 -2.26
CA ASN A 551 -16.86 -8.73 -1.01
C ASN A 551 -15.80 -8.68 0.10
N SER A 552 -14.57 -9.10 -0.18
CA SER A 552 -13.45 -9.00 0.76
C SER A 552 -12.13 -8.78 0.02
N THR A 553 -11.17 -8.16 0.71
CA THR A 553 -9.81 -7.93 0.21
C THR A 553 -9.14 -9.22 -0.24
N ASN A 554 -9.23 -10.29 0.55
CA ASN A 554 -8.59 -11.57 0.21
C ASN A 554 -9.12 -12.15 -1.11
N LYS A 555 -10.44 -12.06 -1.35
CA LYS A 555 -11.04 -12.49 -2.62
C LYS A 555 -10.59 -11.62 -3.79
N ARG A 556 -10.50 -10.29 -3.60
CA ARG A 556 -9.98 -9.38 -4.64
C ARG A 556 -8.54 -9.69 -4.99
N LEU A 557 -7.68 -9.92 -3.99
CA LEU A 557 -6.28 -10.29 -4.19
C LEU A 557 -6.15 -11.64 -4.90
N ALA A 558 -6.97 -12.63 -4.52
CA ALA A 558 -6.99 -13.92 -5.21
C ALA A 558 -7.39 -13.78 -6.68
N ILE A 559 -8.43 -13.00 -6.99
CA ILE A 559 -8.86 -12.76 -8.39
C ILE A 559 -7.80 -11.95 -9.16
N ALA A 560 -7.16 -10.97 -8.51
CA ALA A 560 -6.03 -10.24 -9.09
C ALA A 560 -4.87 -11.20 -9.43
N ALA A 561 -4.50 -12.10 -8.52
CA ALA A 561 -3.49 -13.11 -8.80
C ALA A 561 -3.89 -14.03 -9.97
N TRP A 562 -5.14 -14.51 -9.98
CA TRP A 562 -5.64 -15.35 -11.07
C TRP A 562 -5.65 -14.63 -12.42
N GLY A 563 -6.08 -13.38 -12.49
CA GLY A 563 -6.05 -12.61 -13.73
C GLY A 563 -4.62 -12.38 -14.25
N ALA A 564 -3.66 -12.10 -13.36
CA ALA A 564 -2.25 -11.98 -13.71
C ALA A 564 -1.69 -13.31 -14.26
N VAL A 565 -2.01 -14.44 -13.61
CA VAL A 565 -1.64 -15.78 -14.07
C VAL A 565 -2.27 -16.08 -15.43
N SER A 566 -3.57 -15.82 -15.62
CA SER A 566 -4.25 -16.06 -16.89
C SER A 566 -3.65 -15.26 -18.04
N LEU A 567 -3.35 -13.98 -17.84
CA LEU A 567 -2.67 -13.15 -18.84
C LEU A 567 -1.27 -13.65 -19.15
N THR A 568 -0.53 -14.11 -18.14
CA THR A 568 0.80 -14.70 -18.31
C THR A 568 0.75 -16.01 -19.10
N LEU A 569 -0.21 -16.89 -18.78
CA LEU A 569 -0.40 -18.15 -19.52
C LEU A 569 -0.79 -17.90 -20.99
N LEU A 570 -1.65 -16.90 -21.24
CA LEU A 570 -1.96 -16.47 -22.60
C LEU A 570 -0.71 -15.96 -23.34
N ALA A 571 0.12 -15.16 -22.68
CA ALA A 571 1.39 -14.68 -23.22
C ALA A 571 2.33 -15.83 -23.58
N ILE A 572 2.45 -16.84 -22.71
CA ILE A 572 3.27 -18.05 -22.97
C ILE A 572 2.73 -18.78 -24.21
N GLY A 573 1.42 -19.02 -24.26
CA GLY A 573 0.78 -19.73 -25.39
C GLY A 573 0.87 -18.97 -26.71
N ALA A 574 1.02 -17.64 -26.66
CA ALA A 574 1.24 -16.78 -27.82
C ALA A 574 2.72 -16.60 -28.20
N GLY A 575 3.65 -17.15 -27.42
CA GLY A 575 5.09 -16.96 -27.62
C GLY A 575 5.51 -15.50 -27.49
N ALA A 576 4.92 -14.77 -26.53
CA ALA A 576 5.17 -13.35 -26.34
C ALA A 576 6.54 -13.08 -25.68
N ASP A 577 7.27 -12.08 -26.18
CA ASP A 577 8.48 -11.55 -25.56
C ASP A 577 8.48 -10.01 -25.60
N PRO A 578 8.74 -9.30 -24.49
CA PRO A 578 8.92 -9.80 -23.13
C PRO A 578 7.61 -10.19 -22.43
N LEU A 579 7.54 -11.46 -22.00
CA LEU A 579 6.37 -12.09 -21.37
C LEU A 579 5.68 -11.24 -20.28
N PRO A 580 6.39 -10.62 -19.31
CA PRO A 580 5.74 -9.96 -18.19
C PRO A 580 4.92 -8.73 -18.60
N LEU A 581 5.24 -8.08 -19.73
CA LEU A 581 4.56 -6.86 -20.15
C LEU A 581 3.08 -7.08 -20.47
N VAL A 582 2.67 -8.31 -20.79
CA VAL A 582 1.24 -8.64 -21.00
C VAL A 582 0.45 -8.51 -19.70
N ALA A 583 1.03 -8.91 -18.56
CA ALA A 583 0.31 -9.00 -17.28
C ALA A 583 0.56 -7.79 -16.36
N ILE A 584 1.72 -7.14 -16.43
CA ILE A 584 2.12 -6.10 -15.46
C ILE A 584 1.13 -4.92 -15.42
N PRO A 585 0.75 -4.26 -16.53
CA PRO A 585 -0.13 -3.09 -16.47
C PRO A 585 -1.46 -3.41 -15.77
N TRP A 586 -2.04 -4.56 -16.11
CA TRP A 586 -3.28 -5.03 -15.52
C TRP A 586 -3.13 -5.37 -14.03
N THR A 587 -2.04 -6.05 -13.67
CA THR A 587 -1.78 -6.50 -12.29
C THR A 587 -1.61 -5.30 -11.35
N VAL A 588 -0.87 -4.27 -11.77
CA VAL A 588 -0.68 -3.05 -10.98
C VAL A 588 -2.03 -2.38 -10.71
N PHE A 589 -2.91 -2.28 -11.71
CA PHE A 589 -4.23 -1.69 -11.54
C PHE A 589 -5.11 -2.52 -10.61
N ALA A 590 -5.13 -3.85 -10.80
CA ALA A 590 -5.92 -4.77 -9.98
C ALA A 590 -5.49 -4.76 -8.50
N LEU A 591 -4.19 -4.79 -8.22
CA LEU A 591 -3.65 -4.76 -6.86
C LEU A 591 -3.90 -3.41 -6.18
N THR A 592 -3.75 -2.30 -6.91
CA THR A 592 -4.04 -0.97 -6.37
C THR A 592 -5.52 -0.85 -6.04
N TYR A 593 -6.41 -1.30 -6.93
CA TYR A 593 -7.84 -1.34 -6.68
C TYR A 593 -8.18 -2.17 -5.44
N ALA A 594 -7.66 -3.39 -5.34
CA ALA A 594 -7.90 -4.28 -4.20
C ALA A 594 -7.46 -3.64 -2.88
N SER A 595 -6.29 -3.00 -2.88
CA SER A 595 -5.72 -2.30 -1.73
C SER A 595 -6.54 -1.08 -1.33
N PHE A 596 -6.93 -0.23 -2.30
CA PHE A 596 -7.70 0.99 -2.05
C PHE A 596 -9.09 0.71 -1.47
N ARG A 597 -9.76 -0.35 -1.93
CA ARG A 597 -11.07 -0.76 -1.41
C ARG A 597 -11.01 -1.13 0.09
N ALA A 598 -9.85 -1.54 0.59
CA ALA A 598 -9.63 -1.87 2.00
C ALA A 598 -9.29 -0.66 2.88
N GLN A 599 -9.13 0.53 2.30
CA GLN A 599 -8.70 1.72 3.04
C GLN A 599 -9.87 2.45 3.70
N SER A 600 -9.56 3.15 4.79
CA SER A 600 -10.37 4.24 5.34
C SER A 600 -9.77 5.58 4.93
N TYR A 601 -10.53 6.67 5.05
CA TYR A 601 -9.99 8.01 4.76
C TYR A 601 -8.80 8.35 5.66
N SER A 602 -8.87 7.98 6.94
CA SER A 602 -7.78 8.20 7.89
C SER A 602 -6.49 7.48 7.50
N LYS A 603 -6.59 6.21 7.08
CA LYS A 603 -5.42 5.42 6.62
C LYS A 603 -4.86 5.94 5.30
N LEU A 604 -5.73 6.42 4.41
CA LEU A 604 -5.29 7.02 3.15
C LEU A 604 -4.43 8.28 3.37
N LYS A 605 -4.74 9.07 4.41
CA LYS A 605 -3.99 10.29 4.74
C LYS A 605 -2.70 10.03 5.54
N ASN A 606 -2.59 8.86 6.18
CA ASN A 606 -1.39 8.38 6.84
C ASN A 606 -0.92 7.04 6.21
N PRO A 607 -0.49 7.04 4.93
CA PRO A 607 -0.17 5.81 4.22
C PRO A 607 1.00 5.03 4.81
N LEU A 608 1.81 5.66 5.67
CA LEU A 608 3.00 5.11 6.33
C LEU A 608 2.67 4.28 7.59
N ASP A 609 1.41 4.27 8.07
CA ASP A 609 1.01 3.49 9.25
C ASP A 609 0.98 1.96 9.01
N GLY A 610 1.46 1.47 7.86
CA GLY A 610 1.41 0.07 7.46
C GLY A 610 2.54 -0.44 6.56
N LEU A 611 3.55 0.35 6.25
CA LEU A 611 4.75 -0.12 5.54
C LEU A 611 5.72 -0.81 6.53
N PRO A 612 6.59 -1.70 6.05
CA PRO A 612 7.71 -2.16 6.85
C PRO A 612 8.58 -0.96 7.24
N GLN A 613 8.83 -0.76 8.55
CA GLN A 613 9.54 0.40 9.11
C GLN A 613 10.83 0.79 8.35
N ALA A 614 11.54 -0.18 7.77
CA ALA A 614 12.76 0.07 6.99
C ALA A 614 12.52 0.84 5.67
N LEU A 615 11.40 0.60 4.98
CA LEU A 615 11.04 1.34 3.76
C LEU A 615 10.45 2.71 4.10
N ASP A 616 9.72 2.81 5.20
CA ASP A 616 9.26 4.09 5.75
C ASP A 616 10.43 4.99 6.13
N ASP A 617 11.41 4.45 6.85
CA ASP A 617 12.60 5.20 7.27
C ASP A 617 13.43 5.66 6.07
N LEU A 618 13.55 4.84 5.01
CA LEU A 618 14.28 5.23 3.80
C LEU A 618 13.54 6.32 3.00
N ALA A 619 12.23 6.15 2.77
CA ALA A 619 11.43 7.14 2.05
C ALA A 619 11.34 8.47 2.81
N LEU A 620 11.19 8.42 4.13
CA LEU A 620 11.19 9.61 5.00
C LEU A 620 12.57 10.25 5.11
N TRP A 621 13.65 9.47 5.16
CA TRP A 621 15.03 9.99 5.19
C TRP A 621 15.37 10.76 3.90
N LEU A 622 14.97 10.23 2.73
CA LEU A 622 15.11 10.92 1.45
C LEU A 622 14.28 12.21 1.37
N MET A 623 13.11 12.24 2.00
CA MET A 623 12.21 13.40 2.03
C MET A 623 12.61 14.46 3.05
N ARG A 624 13.29 14.08 4.14
CA ARG A 624 13.68 14.96 5.25
C ARG A 624 14.37 16.27 4.83
N PRO A 625 15.36 16.28 3.91
CA PRO A 625 15.98 17.53 3.45
C PRO A 625 15.02 18.44 2.67
N ILE A 626 13.96 17.87 2.08
CA ILE A 626 12.97 18.58 1.25
C ILE A 626 11.86 19.16 2.14
N VAL A 627 11.18 18.35 2.96
CA VAL A 627 9.98 18.79 3.69
C VAL A 627 10.26 19.49 5.02
N GLY A 628 11.49 19.38 5.55
CA GLY A 628 11.91 19.93 6.84
C GLY A 628 11.47 19.08 8.05
N LYS A 629 12.12 19.28 9.20
CA LYS A 629 11.97 18.43 10.41
C LYS A 629 10.51 18.33 10.92
N ARG A 630 9.80 19.45 11.02
CA ARG A 630 8.41 19.46 11.53
C ARG A 630 7.42 18.68 10.64
N THR A 631 7.52 18.87 9.32
CA THR A 631 6.67 18.14 8.37
C THR A 631 7.02 16.66 8.33
N HIS A 632 8.30 16.33 8.51
CA HIS A 632 8.81 14.97 8.61
C HIS A 632 8.26 14.24 9.85
N ASP A 633 8.33 14.86 11.03
CA ASP A 633 7.87 14.26 12.29
C ASP A 633 6.34 14.05 12.29
N SER A 634 5.59 14.98 11.67
CA SER A 634 4.15 14.83 11.45
C SER A 634 3.77 13.73 10.42
N LEU A 635 4.62 13.41 9.43
CA LEU A 635 4.40 12.28 8.51
C LEU A 635 4.55 10.92 9.21
N ARG A 636 5.33 10.84 10.29
CA ARG A 636 5.52 9.62 11.08
C ARG A 636 4.35 9.28 11.99
N GLY A 637 3.40 10.19 12.19
CA GLY A 637 2.32 10.00 13.16
C GLY A 637 2.80 9.95 14.61
N GLU A 638 4.03 10.38 14.90
CA GLU A 638 4.51 10.52 16.28
C GLU A 638 3.94 11.83 16.87
N PRO A 639 3.08 11.77 17.91
CA PRO A 639 2.77 12.98 18.67
C PRO A 639 4.08 13.47 19.30
N ASP A 640 4.29 14.78 19.29
CA ASP A 640 5.42 15.42 19.97
C ASP A 640 5.39 15.00 21.45
N GLY A 641 6.21 14.00 21.78
CA GLY A 641 6.42 13.56 23.14
C GLY A 641 7.25 14.64 23.81
N ASP A 642 6.58 15.63 24.39
CA ASP A 642 7.20 16.61 25.28
C ASP A 642 7.69 15.89 26.56
N LEU A 643 8.83 15.20 26.42
CA LEU A 643 9.58 14.52 27.47
C LEU A 643 10.32 15.52 28.37
N ARG A 644 9.72 16.68 28.67
CA ARG A 644 10.29 17.66 29.60
C ARG A 644 9.60 17.74 30.96
N ASN A 645 8.46 17.06 31.18
CA ASN A 645 7.72 17.20 32.45
C ASN A 645 7.60 15.95 33.35
N THR A 646 8.40 14.90 33.14
CA THR A 646 8.44 13.74 34.05
C THR A 646 9.67 13.69 34.94
N ARG A 647 10.18 14.84 35.41
CA ARG A 647 11.26 14.88 36.41
C ARG A 647 10.86 15.31 37.82
N ASP A 648 9.62 15.74 38.06
CA ASP A 648 9.20 16.26 39.38
C ASP A 648 8.13 15.43 40.11
N VAL A 649 7.94 14.15 39.75
CA VAL A 649 7.12 13.21 40.56
C VAL A 649 7.92 11.96 40.90
N ALA A 650 9.02 12.18 41.61
CA ALA A 650 9.70 11.19 42.43
C ALA A 650 10.53 11.93 43.50
N ASN A 651 9.82 12.42 44.52
CA ASN A 651 10.32 12.61 45.88
C ASN A 651 9.19 12.30 46.84
#